data_AF-A0A511R5S0-F1
#
_entry.id   AF-A0A511R5S0-F1
#
_cell.length_a   1.000
_cell.length_b   1.000
_cell.length_c   1.000
_cell.angle_alpha   90.00
_cell.angle_beta   90.00
_cell.angle_gamma   90.00
#
_symmetry.space_group_name_H-M   'P 1'
#
loop_
_entity.id
_entity.type
_entity.pdbx_description
1 polymer ?
#
loop_
_entity_poly.entity_id
_entity_poly.type
_entity_poly.pdbx_seq_one_letter_code
_entity_poly.pdbx_strand_id
1 'polypeptide(L)'
;MPDSTLIVVESPAKAKSIQKMLGAGYEVRASKGHVADLPERELGVNLEADFAPQYEVKKDKQPVVDDLKKAARGKRVLIATDPDREGEAIGWHVARLLGLNPQNPLRVEFHEITPKVVRAAVQQPRPIDQSLVDAQQARRVLDRLVGYQLSPVLSMEFRRRALSAGRVQSVALRLLVEREQEIEVFVPQEYWTIEGQFESEGQKFKAMLYSVGQERVQSGEKFLITNESKAQAVAQQAGAIKNYQISSIERRERRRNASPPFITSTLQQAASSRLGWTASRTMRVAQKLYEGVDLPEGTVGLITYMRTDSTRVSQEALAEVRQFIPSHFGPNYLPEKPNTYAGKKAANAQDAHEAIRPTSVTRTPDSVRKHLEEEEFKLYQLIWQRFVASQMTPAIFDQTTVNVSGGELVFRAVGSVLKFDGFLRVYGREEGDDAENLLPPLRENAAASLLDLKPEQHFTEPPPRYTDASLVKVLEEMGIGRPSTYAPTIDTLERRGYLERSGKSLKPTPLGREVTGYLVQSFPDVVAYDFTAQLETRLDDIEAGKAPWPKVVREFYEPFLKDYHKVPKKLCPKCGRPLELRVSRFGQFLGCTGYPECKYTERLELKKEPELIGEACPACHVGQLVRRHGRYGTFISCNRYPECKYTRDEAPSTGIECPKCHAGEVVQKTSKRGKPYYRCNNQSCDFLVFDPLVAEKCPICGWNEMAKGRSGKRVCSNPSCERYGGPDLQALNERRAERETRGKVKARDKRVAKSTKQPASWADLEPLIAQLGLPSDQAEVARRTQGQQKAVAAVAKELNLPEEAALKLFRQAMFKLRMEYGKSKVARKGEGPKVKARARGKAKKTKPSQPSATWADLERFIGQAGLTAEQSDIVRRSKGQQKAVAEVAKALGKSEDEALKLFRQGMFKLRMEYGKARKEAVGA
;
A
#
# COMPACT_ATOMS: atom_id res chain seq x y z
N MET A 1 0.37 -8.32 -43.84
CA MET A 1 0.46 -8.52 -42.37
C MET A 1 1.29 -7.36 -41.83
N PRO A 2 0.96 -6.75 -40.67
CA PRO A 2 1.81 -5.68 -40.14
C PRO A 2 3.22 -6.19 -39.85
N ASP A 3 4.25 -5.48 -40.31
CA ASP A 3 5.67 -5.87 -40.19
C ASP A 3 6.20 -5.85 -38.73
N SER A 4 5.37 -5.45 -37.76
CA SER A 4 5.76 -5.30 -36.35
C SER A 4 4.62 -5.66 -35.39
N THR A 5 4.94 -6.36 -34.30
CA THR A 5 3.99 -6.76 -33.24
C THR A 5 4.25 -5.96 -31.96
N LEU A 6 3.20 -5.38 -31.37
CA LEU A 6 3.22 -4.79 -30.03
C LEU A 6 2.86 -5.86 -28.99
N ILE A 7 3.68 -6.00 -27.95
CA ILE A 7 3.37 -6.83 -26.78
C ILE A 7 3.20 -5.92 -25.57
N VAL A 8 2.07 -6.07 -24.86
CA VAL A 8 1.78 -5.30 -23.63
C VAL A 8 1.90 -6.22 -22.41
N VAL A 9 2.68 -5.82 -21.42
CA VAL A 9 2.89 -6.55 -20.15
C VAL A 9 2.61 -5.68 -18.92
N GLU A 10 2.53 -6.25 -17.71
CA GLU A 10 2.20 -5.43 -16.53
C GLU A 10 3.35 -4.53 -16.04
N SER A 11 4.60 -4.99 -16.09
CA SER A 11 5.72 -4.27 -15.46
C SER A 11 6.81 -3.82 -16.46
N PRO A 12 7.51 -2.68 -16.18
CA PRO A 12 8.61 -2.22 -17.02
C PRO A 12 9.81 -3.18 -17.08
N ALA A 13 10.09 -3.90 -15.99
CA ALA A 13 11.19 -4.85 -15.94
C ALA A 13 10.91 -6.04 -16.86
N LYS A 14 9.72 -6.65 -16.75
CA LYS A 14 9.24 -7.70 -17.65
C LYS A 14 9.26 -7.25 -19.12
N ALA A 15 8.85 -6.01 -19.41
CA ALA A 15 8.90 -5.47 -20.76
C ALA A 15 10.32 -5.45 -21.33
N LYS A 16 11.30 -5.05 -20.50
CA LYS A 16 12.71 -4.98 -20.89
C LYS A 16 13.30 -6.38 -21.12
N SER A 17 12.97 -7.35 -20.27
CA SER A 17 13.40 -8.74 -20.40
C SER A 17 12.85 -9.37 -21.69
N ILE A 18 11.54 -9.29 -21.92
CA ILE A 18 10.89 -9.87 -23.10
C ILE A 18 11.35 -9.18 -24.39
N GLN A 19 11.58 -7.86 -24.37
CA GLN A 19 12.13 -7.13 -25.52
C GLN A 19 13.50 -7.68 -25.95
N LYS A 20 14.38 -8.01 -24.99
CA LYS A 20 15.69 -8.60 -25.28
C LYS A 20 15.58 -10.02 -25.85
N MET A 21 14.59 -10.80 -25.41
CA MET A 21 14.39 -12.19 -25.85
C MET A 21 13.84 -12.32 -27.29
N LEU A 22 12.96 -11.38 -27.67
CA LEU A 22 12.24 -11.40 -28.94
C LEU A 22 12.93 -10.61 -30.07
N GLY A 23 13.69 -9.55 -29.74
CA GLY A 23 14.51 -8.84 -30.71
C GLY A 23 13.75 -7.89 -31.67
N ALA A 24 14.38 -7.61 -32.82
CA ALA A 24 13.91 -6.66 -33.83
C ALA A 24 12.73 -7.25 -34.62
N GLY A 25 11.52 -6.77 -34.33
CA GLY A 25 10.25 -7.29 -34.87
C GLY A 25 9.11 -7.12 -33.86
N TYR A 26 9.47 -7.08 -32.58
CA TYR A 26 8.57 -6.84 -31.47
C TYR A 26 8.86 -5.50 -30.81
N GLU A 27 7.81 -4.78 -30.45
CA GLU A 27 7.86 -3.66 -29.52
C GLU A 27 7.17 -4.08 -28.23
N VAL A 28 7.87 -4.04 -27.10
CA VAL A 28 7.29 -4.46 -25.80
C VAL A 28 7.08 -3.23 -24.91
N ARG A 29 5.85 -3.05 -24.43
CA ARG A 29 5.44 -1.92 -23.57
C ARG A 29 4.79 -2.40 -22.29
N ALA A 30 4.90 -1.59 -21.24
CA ALA A 30 4.31 -1.90 -19.93
C ALA A 30 3.08 -1.04 -19.65
N SER A 31 1.99 -1.67 -19.19
CA SER A 31 0.79 -1.00 -18.65
C SER A 31 1.04 -0.37 -17.27
N LYS A 32 2.09 -0.82 -16.56
CA LYS A 32 2.44 -0.43 -15.20
C LYS A 32 1.34 -0.81 -14.20
N GLY A 33 0.83 -2.03 -14.31
CA GLY A 33 -0.30 -2.58 -13.54
C GLY A 33 -1.66 -2.15 -14.10
N HIS A 34 -2.67 -2.10 -13.23
CA HIS A 34 -4.02 -1.67 -13.58
C HIS A 34 -4.06 -0.27 -14.20
N VAL A 35 -4.65 -0.17 -15.40
CA VAL A 35 -4.85 1.08 -16.17
C VAL A 35 -6.25 1.66 -16.00
N ALA A 36 -7.22 0.82 -15.68
CA ALA A 36 -8.58 1.18 -15.33
C ALA A 36 -8.92 0.67 -13.93
N ASP A 37 -9.88 1.34 -13.28
CA ASP A 37 -10.45 0.91 -12.00
C ASP A 37 -11.84 1.54 -11.86
N LEU A 38 -12.59 1.11 -10.83
CA LEU A 38 -13.82 1.77 -10.41
C LEU A 38 -13.53 3.22 -9.98
N PRO A 39 -14.48 4.17 -10.11
CA PRO A 39 -14.26 5.58 -9.81
C PRO A 39 -13.82 5.78 -8.36
N GLU A 40 -12.94 6.75 -8.12
CA GLU A 40 -12.35 6.97 -6.78
C GLU A 40 -13.36 7.51 -5.74
N ARG A 41 -14.43 8.16 -6.19
CA ARG A 41 -15.33 8.96 -5.33
C ARG A 41 -16.78 8.53 -5.35
N GLU A 42 -17.13 7.60 -6.23
CA GLU A 42 -18.48 7.10 -6.43
C GLU A 42 -18.44 5.57 -6.25
N LEU A 43 -19.59 4.95 -5.99
CA LEU A 43 -19.66 3.51 -5.83
C LEU A 43 -19.12 2.79 -7.07
N GLY A 44 -19.52 3.26 -8.27
CA GLY A 44 -19.05 2.71 -9.55
C GLY A 44 -19.64 1.34 -9.89
N VAL A 45 -20.67 0.91 -9.18
CA VAL A 45 -21.31 -0.40 -9.34
C VAL A 45 -22.81 -0.16 -9.45
N ASN A 46 -23.44 -0.65 -10.52
CA ASN A 46 -24.89 -0.54 -10.69
C ASN A 46 -25.59 -1.74 -10.04
N LEU A 47 -26.25 -1.52 -8.90
CA LEU A 47 -26.94 -2.57 -8.13
C LEU A 47 -28.16 -3.16 -8.85
N GLU A 48 -28.79 -2.40 -9.75
CA GLU A 48 -30.01 -2.81 -10.48
C GLU A 48 -29.70 -3.56 -11.78
N ALA A 49 -28.49 -3.37 -12.32
CA ALA A 49 -28.03 -4.02 -13.55
C ALA A 49 -26.96 -5.07 -13.24
N ASP A 50 -27.30 -6.04 -12.41
CA ASP A 50 -26.44 -7.18 -12.04
C ASP A 50 -25.01 -6.78 -11.64
N PHE A 51 -24.91 -5.73 -10.82
CA PHE A 51 -23.66 -5.19 -10.29
C PHE A 51 -22.70 -4.68 -11.37
N ALA A 52 -23.20 -4.30 -12.55
CA ALA A 52 -22.37 -3.85 -13.67
C ALA A 52 -21.36 -2.75 -13.23
N PRO A 53 -20.04 -3.01 -13.34
CA PRO A 53 -19.03 -2.05 -12.93
C PRO A 53 -18.81 -0.96 -13.99
N GLN A 54 -18.63 0.27 -13.52
CA GLN A 54 -18.24 1.41 -14.34
C GLN A 54 -16.74 1.62 -14.20
N TYR A 55 -15.98 1.21 -15.21
CA TYR A 55 -14.53 1.38 -15.22
C TYR A 55 -14.12 2.71 -15.85
N GLU A 56 -13.23 3.43 -15.16
CA GLU A 56 -12.60 4.66 -15.65
C GLU A 56 -11.09 4.47 -15.76
N VAL A 57 -10.47 5.18 -16.71
CA VAL A 57 -9.01 5.25 -16.77
C VAL A 57 -8.50 5.99 -15.53
N LYS A 58 -7.56 5.38 -14.82
CA LYS A 58 -6.94 6.01 -13.66
C LYS A 58 -6.22 7.29 -14.09
N LYS A 59 -6.39 8.38 -13.33
CA LYS A 59 -5.87 9.71 -13.72
C LYS A 59 -4.35 9.75 -13.94
N ASP A 60 -3.60 8.96 -13.16
CA ASP A 60 -2.15 8.82 -13.28
C ASP A 60 -1.72 7.90 -14.44
N LYS A 61 -2.65 7.12 -15.00
CA LYS A 61 -2.44 6.15 -16.08
C LYS A 61 -2.87 6.64 -17.46
N GLN A 62 -3.57 7.77 -17.56
CA GLN A 62 -3.93 8.35 -18.86
C GLN A 62 -2.73 8.47 -19.83
N PRO A 63 -1.54 8.97 -19.42
CA PRO A 63 -0.39 9.03 -20.32
C PRO A 63 0.07 7.65 -20.81
N VAL A 64 -0.04 6.62 -19.96
CA VAL A 64 0.33 5.25 -20.33
C VAL A 64 -0.63 4.69 -21.37
N VAL A 65 -1.94 4.92 -21.20
CA VAL A 65 -2.97 4.50 -22.16
C VAL A 65 -2.77 5.21 -23.51
N ASP A 66 -2.49 6.52 -23.49
CA ASP A 66 -2.24 7.29 -24.71
C ASP A 66 -0.98 6.78 -25.45
N ASP A 67 0.08 6.45 -24.71
CA ASP A 67 1.30 5.85 -25.27
C ASP A 67 1.04 4.46 -25.87
N LEU A 68 0.25 3.61 -25.19
CA LEU A 68 -0.12 2.28 -25.71
C LEU A 68 -0.99 2.40 -26.96
N LYS A 69 -1.96 3.31 -26.99
CA LYS A 69 -2.78 3.60 -28.18
C LYS A 69 -1.92 4.04 -29.36
N LYS A 70 -0.90 4.87 -29.10
CA LYS A 70 0.03 5.30 -30.15
C LYS A 70 0.87 4.13 -30.66
N ALA A 71 1.40 3.29 -29.78
CA ALA A 71 2.21 2.14 -30.14
C ALA A 71 1.41 1.06 -30.89
N ALA A 72 0.11 0.92 -30.61
CA ALA A 72 -0.75 -0.07 -31.24
C ALA A 72 -1.11 0.24 -32.71
N ARG A 73 -0.96 1.49 -33.16
CA ARG A 73 -1.37 1.90 -34.51
C ARG A 73 -0.59 1.13 -35.58
N GLY A 74 -1.32 0.42 -36.45
CA GLY A 74 -0.74 -0.33 -37.57
C GLY A 74 0.05 -1.58 -37.17
N LYS A 75 -0.11 -2.07 -35.93
CA LYS A 75 0.59 -3.26 -35.42
C LYS A 75 -0.39 -4.35 -34.98
N ARG A 76 0.05 -5.61 -35.05
CA ARG A 76 -0.61 -6.70 -34.30
C ARG A 76 -0.37 -6.46 -32.82
N VAL A 77 -1.39 -6.57 -31.97
CA VAL A 77 -1.27 -6.39 -30.53
C VAL A 77 -1.46 -7.70 -29.80
N LEU A 78 -0.52 -8.03 -28.92
CA LEU A 78 -0.57 -9.15 -28.00
C LEU A 78 -0.47 -8.65 -26.56
N ILE A 79 -1.07 -9.38 -25.62
CA ILE A 79 -1.12 -9.06 -24.20
C ILE A 79 -0.50 -10.23 -23.44
N ALA A 80 0.63 -9.96 -22.77
CA ALA A 80 1.43 -10.94 -22.03
C ALA A 80 1.50 -10.57 -20.54
N THR A 81 0.33 -10.31 -19.94
CA THR A 81 0.20 -10.09 -18.50
C THR A 81 0.40 -11.38 -17.71
N ASP A 82 0.59 -11.28 -16.40
CA ASP A 82 0.77 -12.45 -15.53
C ASP A 82 -0.37 -13.49 -15.65
N PRO A 83 -0.08 -14.79 -15.45
CA PRO A 83 -1.05 -15.88 -15.58
C PRO A 83 -1.87 -16.07 -14.29
N ASP A 84 -2.51 -14.99 -13.83
CA ASP A 84 -3.47 -15.01 -12.73
C ASP A 84 -4.72 -14.18 -13.09
N ARG A 85 -5.80 -14.31 -12.30
CA ARG A 85 -7.04 -13.55 -12.52
C ARG A 85 -6.83 -12.03 -12.56
N GLU A 86 -5.85 -11.52 -11.82
CA GLU A 86 -5.46 -10.10 -11.83
C GLU A 86 -4.83 -9.70 -13.17
N GLY A 87 -3.90 -10.49 -13.69
CA GLY A 87 -3.27 -10.31 -14.98
C GLY A 87 -4.26 -10.43 -16.13
N GLU A 88 -5.22 -11.35 -16.04
CA GLU A 88 -6.29 -11.50 -17.04
C GLU A 88 -7.19 -10.25 -17.08
N ALA A 89 -7.60 -9.72 -15.92
CA ALA A 89 -8.38 -8.48 -15.83
C ALA A 89 -7.60 -7.25 -16.34
N ILE A 90 -6.30 -7.15 -16.04
CA ILE A 90 -5.44 -6.10 -16.63
C ILE A 90 -5.43 -6.22 -18.15
N GLY A 91 -5.29 -7.43 -18.67
CA GLY A 91 -5.30 -7.71 -20.10
C GLY A 91 -6.62 -7.31 -20.75
N TRP A 92 -7.74 -7.65 -20.12
CA TRP A 92 -9.08 -7.25 -20.56
C TRP A 92 -9.27 -5.74 -20.60
N HIS A 93 -8.86 -5.01 -19.56
CA HIS A 93 -8.90 -3.56 -19.55
C HIS A 93 -8.05 -2.94 -20.65
N VAL A 94 -6.83 -3.46 -20.87
CA VAL A 94 -5.95 -2.99 -21.94
C VAL A 94 -6.59 -3.24 -23.30
N ALA A 95 -7.11 -4.44 -23.56
CA ALA A 95 -7.79 -4.77 -24.81
C ALA A 95 -8.94 -3.81 -25.11
N ARG A 96 -9.84 -3.59 -24.13
CA ARG A 96 -10.96 -2.64 -24.27
C ARG A 96 -10.50 -1.21 -24.53
N LEU A 97 -9.49 -0.74 -23.80
CA LEU A 97 -8.99 0.63 -23.95
C LEU A 97 -8.28 0.86 -25.29
N LEU A 98 -7.72 -0.19 -25.88
CA LEU A 98 -7.11 -0.14 -27.21
C LEU A 98 -8.11 -0.39 -28.35
N GLY A 99 -9.39 -0.66 -28.04
CA GLY A 99 -10.42 -0.97 -29.05
C GLY A 99 -10.25 -2.35 -29.69
N LEU A 100 -9.62 -3.30 -28.98
CA LEU A 100 -9.43 -4.67 -29.44
C LEU A 100 -10.59 -5.54 -28.94
N ASN A 101 -11.00 -6.51 -29.76
CA ASN A 101 -12.00 -7.51 -29.37
C ASN A 101 -11.33 -8.58 -28.47
N PRO A 102 -11.74 -8.74 -27.19
CA PRO A 102 -11.17 -9.75 -26.28
C PRO A 102 -11.34 -11.20 -26.74
N GLN A 103 -12.29 -11.47 -27.64
CA GLN A 103 -12.52 -12.80 -28.23
C GLN A 103 -11.49 -13.17 -29.29
N ASN A 104 -10.72 -12.21 -29.80
CA ASN A 104 -9.64 -12.50 -30.73
C ASN A 104 -8.44 -13.10 -29.99
N PRO A 105 -7.64 -13.98 -30.64
CA PRO A 105 -6.45 -14.58 -30.04
C PRO A 105 -5.33 -13.54 -29.88
N LEU A 106 -5.33 -12.87 -28.73
CA LEU A 106 -4.40 -11.78 -28.39
C LEU A 106 -3.69 -11.97 -27.05
N ARG A 107 -4.12 -12.93 -26.23
CA ARG A 107 -3.57 -13.20 -24.90
C ARG A 107 -2.45 -14.24 -24.99
N VAL A 108 -1.26 -13.88 -24.52
CA VAL A 108 -0.07 -14.73 -24.48
C VAL A 108 0.20 -15.12 -23.03
N GLU A 109 0.26 -16.41 -22.73
CA GLU A 109 0.40 -16.94 -21.37
C GLU A 109 1.70 -17.73 -21.22
N PHE A 110 2.39 -17.51 -20.10
CA PHE A 110 3.59 -18.27 -19.72
C PHE A 110 3.80 -18.20 -18.21
N HIS A 111 4.31 -19.28 -17.61
CA HIS A 111 4.57 -19.39 -16.17
C HIS A 111 6.06 -19.22 -15.81
N GLU A 112 6.91 -19.05 -16.82
CA GLU A 112 8.33 -18.72 -16.69
C GLU A 112 8.78 -17.83 -17.85
N ILE A 113 9.74 -16.93 -17.58
CA ILE A 113 10.22 -15.96 -18.57
C ILE A 113 11.58 -16.40 -19.11
N THR A 114 11.56 -17.39 -20.00
CA THR A 114 12.75 -17.90 -20.71
C THR A 114 12.63 -17.62 -22.21
N PRO A 115 13.75 -17.47 -22.96
CA PRO A 115 13.70 -17.23 -24.40
C PRO A 115 12.89 -18.30 -25.16
N LYS A 116 13.00 -19.57 -24.76
CA LYS A 116 12.28 -20.69 -25.37
C LYS A 116 10.76 -20.55 -25.15
N VAL A 117 10.34 -20.38 -23.90
CA VAL A 117 8.92 -20.32 -23.54
C VAL A 117 8.25 -19.06 -24.10
N VAL A 118 8.90 -17.91 -24.01
CA VAL A 118 8.35 -16.63 -24.50
C VAL A 118 8.15 -16.67 -26.02
N ARG A 119 9.12 -17.22 -26.78
CA ARG A 119 8.98 -17.35 -28.25
C ARG A 119 7.85 -18.29 -28.65
N ALA A 120 7.71 -19.43 -27.96
CA ALA A 120 6.64 -20.38 -28.20
C ALA A 120 5.26 -19.76 -27.88
N ALA A 121 5.12 -19.13 -26.71
CA ALA A 121 3.86 -18.54 -26.26
C ALA A 121 3.35 -17.42 -27.18
N VAL A 122 4.25 -16.58 -27.71
CA VAL A 122 3.89 -15.50 -28.65
C VAL A 122 3.31 -16.01 -29.96
N GLN A 123 3.64 -17.24 -30.35
CA GLN A 123 3.11 -17.88 -31.57
C GLN A 123 1.72 -18.50 -31.35
N GLN A 124 1.34 -18.78 -30.09
CA GLN A 124 0.09 -19.46 -29.73
C GLN A 124 -0.77 -18.60 -28.78
N PRO A 125 -1.21 -17.39 -29.19
CA PRO A 125 -2.09 -16.61 -28.35
C PRO A 125 -3.50 -17.22 -28.29
N ARG A 126 -4.14 -17.09 -27.13
CA ARG A 126 -5.55 -17.44 -26.91
C ARG A 126 -6.43 -16.19 -26.79
N PRO A 127 -7.76 -16.30 -26.84
CA PRO A 127 -8.67 -15.25 -26.40
C PRO A 127 -8.47 -14.93 -24.91
N ILE A 128 -8.94 -13.76 -24.47
CA ILE A 128 -9.04 -13.47 -23.04
C ILE A 128 -10.09 -14.39 -22.41
N ASP A 129 -9.74 -14.97 -21.26
CA ASP A 129 -10.63 -15.83 -20.50
C ASP A 129 -11.59 -14.97 -19.69
N GLN A 130 -12.88 -15.00 -20.08
CA GLN A 130 -13.90 -14.19 -19.43
C GLN A 130 -14.24 -14.69 -18.01
N SER A 131 -14.08 -15.98 -17.71
CA SER A 131 -14.33 -16.53 -16.37
C SER A 131 -13.30 -16.04 -15.36
N LEU A 132 -12.02 -15.96 -15.76
CA LEU A 132 -10.96 -15.36 -14.95
C LEU A 132 -11.20 -13.85 -14.72
N VAL A 133 -11.62 -13.12 -15.77
CA VAL A 133 -11.99 -11.71 -15.65
C VAL A 133 -13.17 -11.55 -14.69
N ASP A 134 -14.23 -12.33 -14.85
CA ASP A 134 -15.44 -12.28 -14.03
C ASP A 134 -15.16 -12.60 -12.56
N ALA A 135 -14.27 -13.55 -12.27
CA ALA A 135 -13.83 -13.86 -10.90
C ALA A 135 -13.10 -12.67 -10.26
N GLN A 136 -12.24 -11.99 -11.02
CA GLN A 136 -11.56 -10.77 -10.57
C GLN A 136 -12.56 -9.61 -10.38
N GLN A 137 -13.50 -9.45 -11.31
CA GLN A 137 -14.55 -8.43 -11.23
C GLN A 137 -15.44 -8.64 -10.00
N ALA A 138 -15.92 -9.87 -9.75
CA ALA A 138 -16.70 -10.19 -8.57
C ALA A 138 -15.97 -9.84 -7.29
N ARG A 139 -14.69 -10.23 -7.17
CA ARG A 139 -13.83 -9.87 -6.04
C ARG A 139 -13.76 -8.35 -5.87
N ARG A 140 -13.46 -7.62 -6.95
CA ARG A 140 -13.30 -6.16 -6.93
C ARG A 140 -14.60 -5.44 -6.55
N VAL A 141 -15.72 -5.89 -7.09
CA VAL A 141 -17.07 -5.37 -6.81
C VAL A 141 -17.45 -5.65 -5.36
N LEU A 142 -17.26 -6.86 -4.86
CA LEU A 142 -17.54 -7.21 -3.46
C LEU A 142 -16.73 -6.36 -2.48
N ASP A 143 -15.41 -6.26 -2.70
CA ASP A 143 -14.53 -5.43 -1.88
C ASP A 143 -14.96 -3.95 -1.94
N ARG A 144 -15.47 -3.48 -3.09
CA ARG A 144 -16.02 -2.13 -3.23
C ARG A 144 -17.32 -1.96 -2.44
N LEU A 145 -18.27 -2.88 -2.56
CA LEU A 145 -19.57 -2.81 -1.90
C LEU A 145 -19.40 -2.79 -0.37
N VAL A 146 -18.66 -3.74 0.16
CA VAL A 146 -18.35 -3.87 1.60
C VAL A 146 -17.53 -2.67 2.06
N GLY A 147 -16.41 -2.38 1.38
CA GLY A 147 -15.47 -1.35 1.79
C GLY A 147 -16.06 0.06 1.74
N TYR A 148 -16.86 0.38 0.72
CA TYR A 148 -17.48 1.71 0.56
C TYR A 148 -18.54 1.98 1.65
N GLN A 149 -19.23 0.95 2.13
CA GLN A 149 -20.25 1.09 3.18
C GLN A 149 -19.65 1.01 4.60
N LEU A 150 -18.71 0.10 4.86
CA LEU A 150 -18.09 -0.07 6.18
C LEU A 150 -17.05 1.00 6.53
N SER A 151 -16.21 1.42 5.58
CA SER A 151 -15.11 2.36 5.90
C SER A 151 -15.60 3.70 6.49
N PRO A 152 -16.69 4.32 5.99
CA PRO A 152 -17.27 5.51 6.61
C PRO A 152 -17.82 5.26 8.01
N VAL A 153 -18.48 4.11 8.23
CA VAL A 153 -19.01 3.71 9.54
C VAL A 153 -17.87 3.60 10.54
N LEU A 154 -16.83 2.84 10.22
CA LEU A 154 -15.67 2.69 11.10
C LEU A 154 -14.98 4.02 11.38
N SER A 155 -14.74 4.83 10.34
CA SER A 155 -14.09 6.14 10.50
C SER A 155 -14.90 7.07 11.40
N MET A 156 -16.23 7.07 11.27
CA MET A 156 -17.15 7.85 12.09
C MET A 156 -17.25 7.32 13.52
N GLU A 157 -17.21 5.99 13.69
CA GLU A 157 -17.33 5.34 14.99
C GLU A 157 -16.10 5.61 15.85
N PHE A 158 -14.93 5.26 15.32
CA PHE A 158 -13.65 5.40 16.02
C PHE A 158 -13.03 6.78 15.89
N ARG A 159 -13.71 7.74 15.25
CA ARG A 159 -13.24 9.13 15.09
C ARG A 159 -11.82 9.21 14.50
N ARG A 160 -11.50 8.32 13.56
CA ARG A 160 -10.18 8.20 12.92
C ARG A 160 -10.28 8.25 11.42
N ARG A 161 -9.30 8.90 10.79
CA ARG A 161 -9.25 9.01 9.33
C ARG A 161 -8.84 7.69 8.70
N ALA A 162 -9.41 7.44 7.52
CA ALA A 162 -8.98 6.39 6.60
C ALA A 162 -8.89 4.98 7.22
N LEU A 163 -9.81 4.68 8.16
CA LEU A 163 -10.06 3.29 8.57
C LEU A 163 -10.69 2.53 7.40
N SER A 164 -10.35 1.24 7.31
CA SER A 164 -10.87 0.37 6.26
C SER A 164 -11.13 -1.01 6.85
N ALA A 165 -12.31 -1.55 6.57
CA ALA A 165 -12.56 -2.98 6.70
C ALA A 165 -12.59 -3.59 5.30
N GLY A 166 -12.01 -4.77 5.20
CA GLY A 166 -12.11 -5.65 4.06
C GLY A 166 -12.26 -7.05 4.60
N ARG A 167 -13.03 -7.89 3.91
CA ARG A 167 -13.37 -9.25 4.37
C ARG A 167 -12.16 -10.04 4.89
N VAL A 168 -11.11 -10.18 4.05
CA VAL A 168 -9.88 -10.91 4.43
C VAL A 168 -9.08 -10.17 5.51
N GLN A 169 -9.06 -8.84 5.47
CA GLN A 169 -8.31 -8.02 6.42
C GLN A 169 -8.89 -8.09 7.82
N SER A 170 -10.21 -7.97 7.94
CA SER A 170 -10.93 -8.01 9.20
C SER A 170 -10.81 -9.38 9.87
N VAL A 171 -10.86 -10.46 9.09
CA VAL A 171 -10.65 -11.82 9.59
C VAL A 171 -9.20 -12.05 10.05
N ALA A 172 -8.21 -11.60 9.28
CA ALA A 172 -6.80 -11.68 9.70
C ALA A 172 -6.52 -10.86 10.97
N LEU A 173 -7.16 -9.69 11.12
CA LEU A 173 -7.09 -8.89 12.34
C LEU A 173 -7.76 -9.60 13.51
N ARG A 174 -8.90 -10.24 13.29
CA ARG A 174 -9.62 -11.03 14.30
C ARG A 174 -8.75 -12.16 14.86
N LEU A 175 -8.06 -12.91 14.00
CA LEU A 175 -7.10 -13.94 14.42
C LEU A 175 -6.01 -13.39 15.35
N LEU A 176 -5.47 -12.20 15.03
CA LEU A 176 -4.48 -11.53 15.87
C LEU A 176 -5.05 -11.12 17.23
N VAL A 177 -6.29 -10.63 17.26
CA VAL A 177 -6.98 -10.21 18.48
C VAL A 177 -7.32 -11.40 19.37
N GLU A 178 -7.88 -12.48 18.80
CA GLU A 178 -8.21 -13.70 19.54
C GLU A 178 -6.96 -14.36 20.11
N ARG A 179 -5.85 -14.44 19.35
CA ARG A 179 -4.56 -14.92 19.88
C ARG A 179 -4.05 -14.06 21.03
N GLU A 180 -4.19 -12.75 20.96
CA GLU A 180 -3.75 -11.88 22.04
C GLU A 180 -4.65 -12.02 23.29
N GLN A 181 -5.95 -12.28 23.11
CA GLN A 181 -6.85 -12.62 24.21
C GLN A 181 -6.50 -13.97 24.85
N GLU A 182 -6.22 -15.01 24.04
CA GLU A 182 -5.72 -16.30 24.52
C GLU A 182 -4.49 -16.14 25.41
N ILE A 183 -3.53 -15.31 24.99
CA ILE A 183 -2.31 -15.01 25.76
C ILE A 183 -2.63 -14.29 27.08
N GLU A 184 -3.58 -13.35 27.06
CA GLU A 184 -3.93 -12.54 28.24
C GLU A 184 -4.68 -13.32 29.32
N VAL A 185 -5.53 -14.27 28.93
CA VAL A 185 -6.30 -15.12 29.85
C VAL A 185 -5.55 -16.40 30.25
N PHE A 186 -4.40 -16.65 29.64
CA PHE A 186 -3.62 -17.86 29.90
C PHE A 186 -3.03 -17.84 31.31
N VAL A 187 -3.32 -18.89 32.07
CA VAL A 187 -2.75 -19.12 33.40
C VAL A 187 -1.69 -20.22 33.28
N PRO A 188 -0.39 -19.90 33.48
CA PRO A 188 0.67 -20.90 33.45
C PRO A 188 0.42 -22.01 34.47
N GLN A 189 0.48 -23.25 34.00
CA GLN A 189 0.42 -24.44 34.84
C GLN A 189 1.84 -24.92 35.12
N GLU A 190 2.13 -25.12 36.39
CA GLU A 190 3.38 -25.72 36.83
C GLU A 190 3.43 -27.21 36.44
N TYR A 191 4.56 -27.65 35.92
CA TYR A 191 4.86 -29.06 35.72
C TYR A 191 6.34 -29.31 35.91
N TRP A 192 6.70 -30.57 36.20
CA TRP A 192 8.08 -30.95 36.42
C TRP A 192 8.49 -32.06 35.48
N THR A 193 9.72 -31.97 34.99
CA THR A 193 10.40 -33.07 34.32
C THR A 193 11.50 -33.61 35.22
N ILE A 194 11.76 -34.91 35.16
CA ILE A 194 12.84 -35.52 35.94
C ILE A 194 13.79 -36.19 34.97
N GLU A 195 15.02 -35.67 34.87
CA GLU A 195 16.11 -36.29 34.13
C GLU A 195 16.91 -37.20 35.09
N GLY A 196 17.13 -38.45 34.70
CA GLY A 196 18.04 -39.37 35.38
C GLY A 196 19.32 -39.56 34.58
N GLN A 197 20.47 -39.48 35.25
CA GLN A 197 21.75 -39.89 34.69
C GLN A 197 22.05 -41.33 35.10
N PHE A 198 22.06 -42.24 34.13
CA PHE A 198 22.27 -43.65 34.34
C PHE A 198 23.66 -44.09 33.89
N GLU A 199 24.19 -45.13 34.54
CA GLU A 199 25.35 -45.89 34.10
C GLU A 199 24.97 -47.36 33.94
N SER A 200 25.37 -47.97 32.83
CA SER A 200 25.20 -49.39 32.58
C SER A 200 26.39 -49.89 31.78
N GLU A 201 26.96 -51.03 32.17
CA GLU A 201 28.15 -51.63 31.53
C GLU A 201 29.32 -50.62 31.34
N GLY A 202 29.49 -49.68 32.28
CA GLY A 202 30.53 -48.63 32.24
C GLY A 202 30.23 -47.46 31.29
N GLN A 203 29.02 -47.39 30.71
CA GLN A 203 28.57 -46.33 29.82
C GLN A 203 27.54 -45.43 30.50
N LYS A 204 27.72 -44.11 30.39
CA LYS A 204 26.81 -43.12 30.98
C LYS A 204 25.85 -42.57 29.92
N PHE A 205 24.59 -42.41 30.29
CA PHE A 205 23.56 -41.83 29.43
C PHE A 205 22.47 -41.13 30.24
N LYS A 206 21.73 -40.24 29.60
CA LYS A 206 20.62 -39.50 30.19
C LYS A 206 19.29 -40.08 29.73
N ALA A 207 18.32 -40.17 30.63
CA ALA A 207 16.97 -40.61 30.33
C ALA A 207 15.95 -39.75 31.08
N MET A 208 14.85 -39.40 30.41
CA MET A 208 13.77 -38.62 31.02
C MET A 208 12.73 -39.56 31.63
N LEU A 209 12.19 -39.23 32.80
CA LEU A 209 11.09 -39.99 33.37
C LEU A 209 9.90 -39.99 32.41
N TYR A 210 9.45 -41.18 32.05
CA TYR A 210 8.43 -41.40 31.02
C TYR A 210 7.09 -41.78 31.63
N SER A 211 7.08 -42.63 32.66
CA SER A 211 5.86 -43.05 33.36
C SER A 211 6.12 -43.42 34.82
N VAL A 212 5.05 -43.33 35.61
CA VAL A 212 4.96 -43.83 36.99
C VAL A 212 3.78 -44.81 37.03
N GLY A 213 4.05 -46.09 37.27
CA GLY A 213 3.08 -47.16 37.10
C GLY A 213 2.62 -47.25 35.64
N GLN A 214 1.30 -47.18 35.42
CA GLN A 214 0.70 -47.18 34.08
C GLN A 214 0.48 -45.77 33.50
N GLU A 215 0.69 -44.71 34.28
CA GLU A 215 0.43 -43.33 33.87
C GLU A 215 1.67 -42.66 33.29
N ARG A 216 1.54 -42.04 32.11
CA ARG A 216 2.61 -41.26 31.51
C ARG A 216 2.78 -39.93 32.22
N VAL A 217 4.03 -39.48 32.38
CA VAL A 217 4.36 -38.17 32.96
C VAL A 217 3.68 -37.04 32.21
N GLN A 218 3.56 -37.17 30.88
CA GLN A 218 2.81 -36.26 30.03
C GLN A 218 1.88 -37.03 29.07
N SER A 219 0.60 -36.65 29.05
CA SER A 219 -0.43 -37.17 28.14
C SER A 219 -1.21 -36.03 27.49
N GLY A 220 -0.82 -35.64 26.28
CA GLY A 220 -1.34 -34.43 25.64
C GLY A 220 -0.93 -33.19 26.44
N GLU A 221 -1.92 -32.40 26.86
CA GLU A 221 -1.71 -31.19 27.69
C GLU A 221 -1.71 -31.48 29.20
N LYS A 222 -1.94 -32.74 29.62
CA LYS A 222 -1.98 -33.11 31.04
C LYS A 222 -0.61 -33.57 31.53
N PHE A 223 -0.21 -33.09 32.70
CA PHE A 223 1.02 -33.47 33.39
C PHE A 223 0.69 -34.22 34.69
N LEU A 224 1.43 -35.29 34.96
CA LEU A 224 1.29 -36.08 36.20
C LEU A 224 1.94 -35.35 37.39
N ILE A 225 3.12 -34.76 37.16
CA ILE A 225 3.93 -34.10 38.18
C ILE A 225 3.70 -32.60 38.08
N THR A 226 2.74 -32.11 38.87
CA THR A 226 2.20 -30.74 38.77
C THR A 226 2.72 -29.78 39.84
N ASN A 227 3.59 -30.23 40.74
CA ASN A 227 4.18 -29.40 41.79
C ASN A 227 5.48 -30.01 42.34
N GLU A 228 6.22 -29.18 43.06
CA GLU A 228 7.50 -29.57 43.67
C GLU A 228 7.38 -30.77 44.62
N SER A 229 6.36 -30.82 45.47
CA SER A 229 6.19 -31.91 46.44
C SER A 229 6.07 -33.27 45.77
N LYS A 230 5.28 -33.37 44.69
CA LYS A 230 5.19 -34.59 43.86
C LYS A 230 6.52 -34.89 43.17
N ALA A 231 7.20 -33.88 42.63
CA ALA A 231 8.49 -34.06 41.96
C ALA A 231 9.55 -34.61 42.92
N GLN A 232 9.63 -34.06 44.14
CA GLN A 232 10.51 -34.52 45.21
C GLN A 232 10.13 -35.93 45.68
N ALA A 233 8.85 -36.25 45.83
CA ALA A 233 8.41 -37.60 46.20
C ALA A 233 8.83 -38.64 45.15
N VAL A 234 8.64 -38.34 43.87
CA VAL A 234 9.06 -39.21 42.76
C VAL A 234 10.60 -39.30 42.69
N ALA A 235 11.32 -38.20 42.91
CA ALA A 235 12.78 -38.19 42.94
C ALA A 235 13.35 -39.01 44.12
N GLN A 236 12.74 -38.92 45.31
CA GLN A 236 13.10 -39.74 46.46
C GLN A 236 12.81 -41.23 46.21
N GLN A 237 11.64 -41.56 45.64
CA GLN A 237 11.31 -42.91 45.21
C GLN A 237 12.36 -43.44 44.21
N ALA A 238 12.73 -42.61 43.23
CA ALA A 238 13.71 -42.94 42.21
C ALA A 238 15.11 -43.19 42.80
N GLY A 239 15.56 -42.37 43.76
CA GLY A 239 16.84 -42.54 44.43
C GLY A 239 16.90 -43.72 45.41
N ALA A 240 15.77 -44.16 45.96
CA ALA A 240 15.70 -45.33 46.84
C ALA A 240 15.84 -46.66 46.08
N ILE A 241 15.58 -46.68 44.76
CA ILE A 241 15.68 -47.87 43.93
C ILE A 241 17.15 -48.18 43.64
N LYS A 242 17.63 -49.33 44.13
CA LYS A 242 19.01 -49.78 43.92
C LYS A 242 19.21 -50.56 42.61
N ASN A 243 18.14 -51.17 42.09
CA ASN A 243 18.20 -52.11 40.98
C ASN A 243 17.38 -51.59 39.80
N TYR A 244 17.96 -50.68 39.02
CA TYR A 244 17.41 -50.36 37.70
C TYR A 244 17.90 -51.39 36.67
N GLN A 245 17.09 -51.60 35.63
CA GLN A 245 17.42 -52.49 34.54
C GLN A 245 16.95 -51.90 33.22
N ILE A 246 17.71 -52.14 32.15
CA ILE A 246 17.28 -51.81 30.80
C ILE A 246 16.18 -52.79 30.40
N SER A 247 14.93 -52.35 30.43
CA SER A 247 13.76 -53.21 30.22
C SER A 247 13.44 -53.43 28.75
N SER A 248 13.82 -52.49 27.86
CA SER A 248 13.67 -52.64 26.42
C SER A 248 14.60 -51.72 25.64
N ILE A 249 15.07 -52.21 24.49
CA ILE A 249 15.83 -51.45 23.49
C ILE A 249 15.16 -51.64 22.14
N GLU A 250 14.41 -50.64 21.69
CA GLU A 250 13.78 -50.64 20.37
C GLU A 250 14.63 -49.90 19.36
N ARG A 251 15.03 -50.57 18.27
CA ARG A 251 15.72 -49.95 17.14
C ARG A 251 14.81 -49.92 15.94
N ARG A 252 14.60 -48.74 15.37
CA ARG A 252 13.77 -48.56 14.16
C ARG A 252 14.44 -47.63 13.17
N GLU A 253 14.38 -48.02 11.90
CA GLU A 253 14.74 -47.12 10.81
C GLU A 253 13.59 -46.13 10.59
N ARG A 254 13.87 -44.84 10.77
CA ARG A 254 12.92 -43.74 10.52
C ARG A 254 13.32 -43.03 9.25
N ARG A 255 12.38 -42.97 8.29
CA ARG A 255 12.53 -42.20 7.06
C ARG A 255 11.90 -40.83 7.20
N ARG A 256 12.61 -39.80 6.77
CA ARG A 256 12.11 -38.44 6.70
C ARG A 256 12.07 -38.00 5.24
N ASN A 257 10.88 -37.69 4.76
CA ASN A 257 10.67 -37.24 3.40
C ASN A 257 10.95 -35.74 3.25
N ALA A 258 11.43 -35.35 2.08
CA ALA A 258 11.55 -33.95 1.72
C ALA A 258 10.17 -33.29 1.63
N SER A 259 10.09 -32.03 2.05
CA SER A 259 8.90 -31.20 1.81
C SER A 259 8.67 -30.95 0.32
N PRO A 260 7.43 -30.64 -0.09
CA PRO A 260 7.12 -30.30 -1.48
C PRO A 260 7.89 -29.06 -1.98
N PRO A 261 8.00 -28.90 -3.32
CA PRO A 261 8.36 -27.63 -3.94
C PRO A 261 7.55 -26.47 -3.37
N PHE A 262 8.11 -25.26 -3.43
CA PHE A 262 7.44 -24.11 -2.86
C PHE A 262 6.14 -23.76 -3.59
N ILE A 263 5.15 -23.38 -2.80
CA ILE A 263 4.01 -22.55 -3.21
C ILE A 263 4.18 -21.20 -2.53
N THR A 264 3.31 -20.23 -2.82
CA THR A 264 3.47 -18.87 -2.29
C THR A 264 3.48 -18.81 -0.77
N SER A 265 2.58 -19.56 -0.12
CA SER A 265 2.46 -19.64 1.33
C SER A 265 3.72 -20.24 1.98
N THR A 266 4.18 -21.39 1.48
CA THR A 266 5.35 -22.08 2.03
C THR A 266 6.66 -21.35 1.76
N LEU A 267 6.76 -20.62 0.64
CA LEU A 267 7.88 -19.72 0.38
C LEU A 267 7.92 -18.55 1.38
N GLN A 268 6.79 -17.91 1.63
CA GLN A 268 6.69 -16.82 2.60
C GLN A 268 7.02 -17.31 4.02
N GLN A 269 6.53 -18.49 4.40
CA GLN A 269 6.86 -19.12 5.68
C GLN A 269 8.37 -19.40 5.81
N ALA A 270 8.98 -20.06 4.81
CA ALA A 270 10.40 -20.40 4.85
C ALA A 270 11.31 -19.17 4.81
N ALA A 271 10.97 -18.14 4.02
CA ALA A 271 11.72 -16.88 4.00
C ALA A 271 11.61 -16.13 5.34
N SER A 272 10.48 -16.24 6.03
CA SER A 272 10.30 -15.62 7.35
C SER A 272 11.11 -16.35 8.44
N SER A 273 11.07 -17.69 8.47
CA SER A 273 11.83 -18.47 9.44
C SER A 273 13.34 -18.39 9.19
N ARG A 274 13.80 -18.71 7.97
CA ARG A 274 15.23 -18.82 7.62
C ARG A 274 15.92 -17.49 7.32
N LEU A 275 15.21 -16.52 6.73
CA LEU A 275 15.81 -15.24 6.31
C LEU A 275 15.35 -14.07 7.19
N GLY A 276 14.37 -14.26 8.08
CA GLY A 276 13.79 -13.19 8.90
C GLY A 276 13.01 -12.16 8.08
N TRP A 277 12.48 -12.54 6.92
CA TRP A 277 11.81 -11.60 6.01
C TRP A 277 10.31 -11.52 6.25
N THR A 278 9.74 -10.35 5.95
CA THR A 278 8.29 -10.18 5.87
C THR A 278 7.75 -10.81 4.58
N ALA A 279 6.46 -11.15 4.57
CA ALA A 279 5.78 -11.68 3.39
C ALA A 279 5.92 -10.72 2.19
N SER A 280 5.77 -9.40 2.42
CA SER A 280 5.92 -8.36 1.39
C SER A 280 7.34 -8.26 0.83
N ARG A 281 8.37 -8.39 1.68
CA ARG A 281 9.77 -8.40 1.22
C ARG A 281 10.04 -9.61 0.33
N THR A 282 9.58 -10.79 0.76
CA THR A 282 9.72 -12.05 0.02
C THR A 282 9.10 -11.94 -1.37
N MET A 283 7.85 -11.49 -1.47
CA MET A 283 7.16 -11.37 -2.76
C MET A 283 7.81 -10.35 -3.70
N ARG A 284 8.36 -9.26 -3.16
CA ARG A 284 9.08 -8.27 -3.97
C ARG A 284 10.36 -8.85 -4.58
N VAL A 285 11.13 -9.62 -3.81
CA VAL A 285 12.36 -10.24 -4.31
C VAL A 285 12.04 -11.37 -5.29
N ALA A 286 11.04 -12.20 -4.98
CA ALA A 286 10.56 -13.25 -5.89
C ALA A 286 10.08 -12.67 -7.23
N GLN A 287 9.37 -11.53 -7.22
CA GLN A 287 8.95 -10.85 -8.45
C GLN A 287 10.13 -10.47 -9.34
N LYS A 288 11.22 -9.95 -8.78
CA LYS A 288 12.42 -9.64 -9.56
C LYS A 288 13.05 -10.89 -10.18
N LEU A 289 13.17 -11.96 -9.40
CA LEU A 289 13.73 -13.23 -9.86
C LEU A 289 12.89 -13.82 -11.01
N TYR A 290 11.57 -13.65 -10.97
CA TYR A 290 10.66 -14.06 -12.05
C TYR A 290 10.75 -13.15 -13.29
N GLU A 291 10.76 -11.82 -13.11
CA GLU A 291 10.73 -10.84 -14.21
C GLU A 291 12.01 -10.80 -15.05
N GLY A 292 13.15 -11.19 -14.48
CA GLY A 292 14.39 -11.44 -15.21
C GLY A 292 15.64 -10.86 -14.57
N VAL A 293 16.73 -11.60 -14.70
CA VAL A 293 18.10 -11.24 -14.29
C VAL A 293 19.00 -11.27 -15.53
N ASP A 294 19.94 -10.32 -15.62
CA ASP A 294 20.92 -10.27 -16.71
C ASP A 294 22.07 -11.25 -16.44
N LEU A 295 22.10 -12.37 -17.18
CA LEU A 295 23.18 -13.36 -17.16
C LEU A 295 24.02 -13.29 -18.45
N PRO A 296 25.21 -13.94 -18.51
CA PRO A 296 26.05 -13.96 -19.71
C PRO A 296 25.34 -14.54 -20.94
N GLU A 297 24.46 -15.53 -20.77
CA GLU A 297 23.63 -16.10 -21.83
C GLU A 297 22.44 -15.21 -22.25
N GLY A 298 22.20 -14.11 -21.54
CA GLY A 298 21.10 -13.18 -21.76
C GLY A 298 20.22 -12.96 -20.54
N THR A 299 19.19 -12.13 -20.69
CA THR A 299 18.21 -11.89 -19.64
C THR A 299 17.27 -13.08 -19.51
N VAL A 300 17.09 -13.61 -18.30
CA VAL A 300 16.23 -14.77 -18.03
C VAL A 300 15.58 -14.67 -16.65
N GLY A 301 14.31 -15.07 -16.56
CA GLY A 301 13.66 -15.30 -15.27
C GLY A 301 14.28 -16.52 -14.58
N LEU A 302 14.79 -16.35 -13.37
CA LEU A 302 15.44 -17.42 -12.62
C LEU A 302 14.46 -18.38 -11.96
N ILE A 303 13.24 -17.93 -11.67
CA ILE A 303 12.19 -18.75 -11.06
C ILE A 303 10.91 -18.73 -11.89
N THR A 304 10.07 -19.75 -11.70
CA THR A 304 8.69 -19.79 -12.17
C THR A 304 7.80 -18.79 -11.42
N TYR A 305 6.54 -18.66 -11.83
CA TYR A 305 5.62 -17.67 -11.29
C TYR A 305 5.37 -17.80 -9.77
N MET A 306 5.92 -16.85 -9.04
CA MET A 306 5.42 -16.19 -7.84
C MET A 306 4.24 -16.69 -7.02
N ARG A 307 3.08 -16.62 -7.67
CA ARG A 307 1.75 -16.61 -7.07
C ARG A 307 1.03 -17.86 -7.51
N THR A 308 1.25 -18.92 -6.74
CA THR A 308 0.80 -20.27 -7.04
C THR A 308 0.47 -20.98 -5.75
N ASP A 309 -0.59 -21.79 -5.78
CA ASP A 309 -0.99 -22.75 -4.77
C ASP A 309 -0.74 -24.20 -5.21
N SER A 310 -0.09 -24.38 -6.37
CA SER A 310 0.22 -25.68 -6.97
C SER A 310 1.62 -26.15 -6.63
N THR A 311 1.74 -27.37 -6.09
CA THR A 311 3.03 -28.06 -5.90
C THR A 311 3.47 -28.86 -7.13
N ARG A 312 2.73 -28.76 -8.25
CA ARG A 312 2.99 -29.49 -9.50
C ARG A 312 4.32 -29.04 -10.12
N VAL A 313 4.99 -29.96 -10.79
CA VAL A 313 6.23 -29.72 -11.55
C VAL A 313 6.02 -30.25 -12.97
N SER A 314 6.46 -29.48 -13.98
CA SER A 314 6.44 -29.87 -15.39
C SER A 314 7.32 -31.09 -15.68
N GLN A 315 6.98 -31.84 -16.73
CA GLN A 315 7.75 -33.03 -17.13
C GLN A 315 9.17 -32.66 -17.56
N GLU A 316 9.35 -31.50 -18.20
CA GLU A 316 10.66 -30.97 -18.59
C GLU A 316 11.54 -30.70 -17.37
N ALA A 317 11.00 -30.05 -16.33
CA ALA A 317 11.75 -29.77 -15.11
C ALA A 317 12.04 -31.04 -14.30
N LEU A 318 11.10 -32.01 -14.28
CA LEU A 318 11.33 -33.32 -13.68
C LEU A 318 12.44 -34.10 -14.41
N ALA A 319 12.47 -34.06 -15.74
CA ALA A 319 13.54 -34.68 -16.51
C ALA A 319 14.90 -34.04 -16.21
N GLU A 320 14.97 -32.71 -16.19
CA GLU A 320 16.21 -31.96 -15.93
C GLU A 320 16.76 -32.25 -14.52
N VAL A 321 15.93 -32.19 -13.47
CA VAL A 321 16.38 -32.44 -12.09
C VAL A 321 16.80 -33.90 -11.88
N ARG A 322 16.16 -34.86 -12.55
CA ARG A 322 16.53 -36.27 -12.48
C ARG A 322 17.85 -36.58 -13.17
N GLN A 323 18.24 -35.81 -14.18
CA GLN A 323 19.60 -35.88 -14.76
C GLN A 323 20.62 -35.16 -13.88
N PHE A 324 20.22 -34.07 -13.22
CA PHE A 324 21.08 -33.26 -12.36
C PHE A 324 21.50 -33.98 -11.07
N ILE A 325 20.57 -34.67 -10.39
CA ILE A 325 20.83 -35.26 -9.07
C ILE A 325 21.98 -36.30 -9.10
N PRO A 326 21.98 -37.33 -9.98
CA PRO A 326 23.04 -38.32 -10.02
C PRO A 326 24.41 -37.75 -10.35
N SER A 327 24.47 -36.74 -11.24
CA SER A 327 25.72 -36.12 -11.67
C SER A 327 26.36 -35.23 -10.59
N HIS A 328 25.56 -34.65 -9.70
CA HIS A 328 26.05 -33.71 -8.67
C HIS A 328 26.13 -34.31 -7.26
N PHE A 329 25.24 -35.25 -6.93
CA PHE A 329 25.16 -35.84 -5.59
C PHE A 329 25.44 -37.35 -5.57
N GLY A 330 25.30 -38.04 -6.72
CA GLY A 330 25.45 -39.47 -6.85
C GLY A 330 24.11 -40.21 -7.03
N PRO A 331 24.13 -41.44 -7.61
CA PRO A 331 22.93 -42.16 -7.99
C PRO A 331 22.01 -42.51 -6.81
N ASN A 332 22.58 -42.75 -5.62
CA ASN A 332 21.82 -43.10 -4.41
C ASN A 332 20.90 -41.98 -3.90
N TYR A 333 21.08 -40.75 -4.37
CA TYR A 333 20.24 -39.60 -4.00
C TYR A 333 19.02 -39.42 -4.90
N LEU A 334 18.94 -40.16 -6.01
CA LEU A 334 17.81 -40.10 -6.94
C LEU A 334 16.80 -41.21 -6.60
N PRO A 335 15.53 -40.88 -6.28
CA PRO A 335 14.50 -41.88 -6.11
C PRO A 335 14.18 -42.55 -7.46
N GLU A 336 13.86 -43.85 -7.41
CA GLU A 336 13.54 -44.67 -8.58
C GLU A 336 12.46 -44.01 -9.45
N LYS A 337 11.40 -43.53 -8.81
CA LYS A 337 10.31 -42.77 -9.45
C LYS A 337 10.33 -41.30 -9.00
N PRO A 338 9.86 -40.36 -9.82
CA PRO A 338 9.72 -38.96 -9.42
C PRO A 338 8.85 -38.81 -8.17
N ASN A 339 9.23 -37.93 -7.25
CA ASN A 339 8.43 -37.65 -6.07
C ASN A 339 7.23 -36.77 -6.46
N THR A 340 6.02 -37.27 -6.25
CA THR A 340 4.78 -36.53 -6.52
C THR A 340 4.16 -36.03 -5.23
N TYR A 341 3.78 -34.75 -5.22
CA TYR A 341 3.13 -34.11 -4.08
C TYR A 341 1.72 -33.69 -4.47
N ALA A 342 0.71 -34.39 -3.93
CA ALA A 342 -0.68 -34.01 -4.12
C ALA A 342 -0.99 -32.72 -3.36
N GLY A 343 -1.42 -31.67 -4.07
CA GLY A 343 -2.00 -30.49 -3.45
C GLY A 343 -3.41 -30.79 -2.93
N LYS A 344 -3.82 -30.17 -1.82
CA LYS A 344 -5.17 -30.33 -1.22
C LYS A 344 -6.35 -29.98 -2.17
N LYS A 345 -6.09 -29.29 -3.29
CA LYS A 345 -7.07 -28.89 -4.32
C LYS A 345 -6.76 -29.41 -5.74
N ALA A 346 -5.82 -30.35 -5.90
CA ALA A 346 -5.31 -30.78 -7.22
C ALA A 346 -6.37 -31.45 -8.14
N ALA A 347 -7.57 -31.75 -7.65
CA ALA A 347 -8.62 -32.40 -8.44
C ALA A 347 -9.45 -31.45 -9.32
N ASN A 348 -9.36 -30.12 -9.15
CA ASN A 348 -10.17 -29.14 -9.89
C ASN A 348 -9.37 -27.99 -10.51
N ALA A 349 -8.04 -27.96 -10.35
CA ALA A 349 -7.21 -26.94 -10.97
C ALA A 349 -7.05 -27.27 -12.47
N GLN A 350 -7.42 -26.34 -13.35
CA GLN A 350 -6.95 -26.35 -14.73
C GLN A 350 -5.41 -26.50 -14.72
N ASP A 351 -4.89 -27.31 -15.64
CA ASP A 351 -3.54 -27.90 -15.70
C ASP A 351 -2.36 -26.88 -15.82
N ALA A 352 -2.58 -25.59 -15.53
CA ALA A 352 -1.68 -24.49 -15.86
C ALA A 352 -0.67 -24.14 -14.76
N HIS A 353 -1.05 -24.19 -13.47
CA HIS A 353 -0.19 -23.64 -12.40
C HIS A 353 0.92 -24.62 -11.97
N GLU A 354 2.13 -24.10 -11.83
CA GLU A 354 3.33 -24.84 -11.42
C GLU A 354 3.84 -24.32 -10.07
N ALA A 355 4.60 -25.15 -9.35
CA ALA A 355 5.34 -24.76 -8.16
C ALA A 355 6.35 -23.64 -8.43
N ILE A 356 6.73 -22.93 -7.38
CA ILE A 356 7.85 -21.98 -7.38
C ILE A 356 9.15 -22.79 -7.35
N ARG A 357 9.83 -22.83 -8.48
CA ARG A 357 11.10 -23.55 -8.70
C ARG A 357 12.04 -22.74 -9.59
N PRO A 358 13.34 -23.10 -9.66
CA PRO A 358 14.22 -22.56 -10.69
C PRO A 358 13.70 -22.88 -12.09
N THR A 359 13.87 -21.95 -13.04
CA THR A 359 13.56 -22.21 -14.46
C THR A 359 14.53 -23.20 -15.09
N SER A 360 15.72 -23.36 -14.51
CA SER A 360 16.62 -24.49 -14.78
C SER A 360 17.43 -24.81 -13.53
N VAL A 361 17.56 -26.09 -13.19
CA VAL A 361 18.38 -26.54 -12.04
C VAL A 361 19.87 -26.39 -12.27
N THR A 362 20.29 -26.36 -13.54
CA THR A 362 21.70 -26.20 -13.92
C THR A 362 22.26 -24.82 -13.54
N ARG A 363 21.40 -23.82 -13.39
CA ARG A 363 21.73 -22.52 -12.80
C ARG A 363 21.85 -22.64 -11.29
N THR A 364 22.91 -23.31 -10.82
CA THR A 364 23.16 -23.48 -9.39
C THR A 364 23.30 -22.11 -8.70
N PRO A 365 22.95 -21.99 -7.41
CA PRO A 365 23.09 -20.72 -6.69
C PRO A 365 24.48 -20.09 -6.83
N ASP A 366 25.54 -20.91 -6.74
CA ASP A 366 26.92 -20.44 -6.89
C ASP A 366 27.22 -19.91 -8.30
N SER A 367 26.67 -20.53 -9.35
CA SER A 367 26.89 -20.09 -10.74
C SER A 367 26.30 -18.71 -11.02
N VAL A 368 25.14 -18.38 -10.43
CA VAL A 368 24.45 -17.10 -10.66
C VAL A 368 24.81 -16.03 -9.63
N ARG A 369 25.53 -16.36 -8.56
CA ARG A 369 25.81 -15.48 -7.42
C ARG A 369 26.38 -14.12 -7.81
N LYS A 370 27.28 -14.08 -8.81
CA LYS A 370 27.92 -12.83 -9.29
C LYS A 370 26.95 -11.87 -9.99
N HIS A 371 25.77 -12.34 -10.37
CA HIS A 371 24.76 -11.59 -11.11
C HIS A 371 23.56 -11.18 -10.24
N LEU A 372 23.56 -11.56 -8.96
CA LEU A 372 22.45 -11.34 -8.04
C LEU A 372 22.86 -10.41 -6.90
N GLU A 373 21.94 -9.53 -6.52
CA GLU A 373 22.03 -8.84 -5.25
C GLU A 373 21.91 -9.84 -4.08
N GLU A 374 22.41 -9.48 -2.90
CA GLU A 374 22.45 -10.40 -1.75
C GLU A 374 21.06 -10.97 -1.38
N GLU A 375 20.01 -10.14 -1.43
CA GLU A 375 18.64 -10.61 -1.20
C GLU A 375 18.19 -11.57 -2.31
N GLU A 376 18.45 -11.25 -3.57
CA GLU A 376 18.04 -12.07 -4.71
C GLU A 376 18.71 -13.45 -4.65
N PHE A 377 20.02 -13.48 -4.32
CA PHE A 377 20.77 -14.71 -4.11
C PHE A 377 20.19 -15.56 -2.97
N LYS A 378 19.93 -14.99 -1.78
CA LYS A 378 19.41 -15.73 -0.64
C LYS A 378 18.06 -16.39 -0.93
N LEU A 379 17.16 -15.67 -1.61
CA LEU A 379 15.85 -16.23 -1.95
C LEU A 379 15.96 -17.28 -3.06
N TYR A 380 16.79 -17.03 -4.07
CA TYR A 380 17.00 -17.98 -5.15
C TYR A 380 17.62 -19.28 -4.63
N GLN A 381 18.63 -19.19 -3.75
CA GLN A 381 19.25 -20.34 -3.10
C GLN A 381 18.21 -21.17 -2.33
N LEU A 382 17.34 -20.52 -1.55
CA LEU A 382 16.28 -21.20 -0.81
C LEU A 382 15.31 -21.94 -1.76
N ILE A 383 14.87 -21.27 -2.83
CA ILE A 383 13.97 -21.86 -3.84
C ILE A 383 14.63 -23.05 -4.54
N TRP A 384 15.88 -22.89 -4.96
CA TRP A 384 16.65 -23.92 -5.64
C TRP A 384 16.84 -25.15 -4.74
N GLN A 385 17.26 -24.94 -3.49
CA GLN A 385 17.48 -26.03 -2.53
C GLN A 385 16.18 -26.79 -2.25
N ARG A 386 15.05 -26.09 -2.05
CA ARG A 386 13.75 -26.74 -1.82
C ARG A 386 13.31 -27.60 -3.00
N PHE A 387 13.46 -27.09 -4.21
CA PHE A 387 13.07 -27.81 -5.42
C PHE A 387 13.90 -29.08 -5.61
N VAL A 388 15.23 -28.97 -5.58
CA VAL A 388 16.12 -30.12 -5.75
C VAL A 388 15.89 -31.15 -4.64
N ALA A 389 15.84 -30.71 -3.39
CA ALA A 389 15.57 -31.58 -2.24
C ALA A 389 14.25 -32.34 -2.36
N SER A 390 13.19 -31.69 -2.88
CA SER A 390 11.88 -32.34 -3.07
C SER A 390 11.92 -33.54 -4.03
N GLN A 391 12.92 -33.62 -4.91
CA GLN A 391 13.09 -34.71 -5.87
C GLN A 391 14.22 -35.68 -5.49
N MET A 392 14.75 -35.59 -4.26
CA MET A 392 15.77 -36.49 -3.74
C MET A 392 15.16 -37.59 -2.85
N THR A 393 15.95 -38.62 -2.58
CA THR A 393 15.59 -39.69 -1.63
C THR A 393 15.44 -39.18 -0.18
N PRO A 394 14.61 -39.85 0.65
CA PRO A 394 14.46 -39.50 2.06
C PRO A 394 15.77 -39.56 2.84
N ALA A 395 15.87 -38.76 3.90
CA ALA A 395 16.89 -38.96 4.92
C ALA A 395 16.51 -40.16 5.79
N ILE A 396 17.49 -40.98 6.16
CA ILE A 396 17.30 -42.20 6.93
C ILE A 396 18.03 -42.06 8.27
N PHE A 397 17.30 -42.29 9.35
CA PHE A 397 17.80 -42.25 10.72
C PHE A 397 17.62 -43.61 11.37
N ASP A 398 18.63 -44.09 12.09
CA ASP A 398 18.48 -45.20 13.02
C ASP A 398 18.11 -44.61 14.39
N GLN A 399 16.86 -44.80 14.79
CA GLN A 399 16.35 -44.33 16.06
C GLN A 399 16.37 -45.47 17.07
N THR A 400 17.01 -45.24 18.21
CA THR A 400 17.07 -46.18 19.34
C THR A 400 16.31 -45.60 20.52
N THR A 401 15.31 -46.33 21.00
CA THR A 401 14.58 -45.99 22.24
C THR A 401 15.00 -46.98 23.31
N VAL A 402 15.51 -46.48 24.42
CA VAL A 402 15.91 -47.29 25.58
C VAL A 402 15.00 -46.95 26.73
N ASN A 403 14.31 -47.96 27.28
CA ASN A 403 13.57 -47.81 28.54
C ASN A 403 14.37 -48.44 29.67
N VAL A 404 14.49 -47.70 30.77
CA VAL A 404 15.12 -48.14 32.01
C VAL A 404 14.03 -48.20 33.07
N SER A 405 13.82 -49.38 33.64
CA SER A 405 12.77 -49.62 34.62
C SER A 405 13.35 -49.88 36.01
N GLY A 406 12.68 -49.37 37.03
CA GLY A 406 12.99 -49.62 38.44
C GLY A 406 11.75 -49.41 39.29
N GLY A 407 11.29 -50.46 39.96
CA GLY A 407 9.99 -50.45 40.64
C GLY A 407 8.86 -50.08 39.67
N GLU A 408 8.09 -49.05 40.00
CA GLU A 408 7.02 -48.51 39.14
C GLU A 408 7.50 -47.43 38.15
N LEU A 409 8.77 -47.03 38.21
CA LEU A 409 9.29 -45.93 37.40
C LEU A 409 9.88 -46.45 36.09
N VAL A 410 9.57 -45.74 35.01
CA VAL A 410 10.19 -45.98 33.70
C VAL A 410 10.81 -44.68 33.21
N PHE A 411 12.11 -44.70 32.97
CA PHE A 411 12.85 -43.64 32.30
C PHE A 411 13.07 -44.02 30.84
N ARG A 412 13.02 -43.03 29.94
CA ARG A 412 13.19 -43.22 28.50
C ARG A 412 14.30 -42.32 27.97
N ALA A 413 15.25 -42.94 27.28
CA ALA A 413 16.24 -42.26 26.47
C ALA A 413 15.92 -42.51 24.98
N VAL A 414 16.01 -41.45 24.16
CA VAL A 414 15.84 -41.56 22.71
C VAL A 414 17.09 -41.04 22.03
N GLY A 415 17.75 -41.93 21.29
CA GLY A 415 18.89 -41.60 20.44
C GLY A 415 18.51 -41.67 18.97
N SER A 416 19.16 -40.86 18.15
CA SER A 416 18.94 -40.81 16.71
C SER A 416 20.28 -40.58 16.01
N VAL A 417 20.63 -41.47 15.09
CA VAL A 417 21.86 -41.38 14.28
C VAL A 417 21.48 -41.28 12.81
N LEU A 418 22.04 -40.29 12.12
CA LEU A 418 21.83 -40.13 10.68
C LEU A 418 22.60 -41.21 9.92
N LYS A 419 21.87 -42.15 9.32
CA LYS A 419 22.42 -43.25 8.51
C LYS A 419 22.63 -42.83 7.06
N PHE A 420 21.72 -42.01 6.53
CA PHE A 420 21.81 -41.44 5.19
C PHE A 420 21.19 -40.06 5.16
N ASP A 421 21.94 -39.06 4.70
CA ASP A 421 21.54 -37.66 4.67
C ASP A 421 20.46 -37.35 3.62
N GLY A 422 20.38 -38.12 2.53
CA GLY A 422 19.35 -37.96 1.50
C GLY A 422 19.17 -36.50 1.07
N PHE A 423 17.93 -36.01 1.07
CA PHE A 423 17.62 -34.61 0.73
C PHE A 423 18.26 -33.55 1.67
N LEU A 424 18.65 -33.91 2.91
CA LEU A 424 19.27 -32.98 3.86
C LEU A 424 20.64 -32.50 3.37
N ARG A 425 21.30 -33.26 2.48
CA ARG A 425 22.55 -32.86 1.83
C ARG A 425 22.43 -31.52 1.11
N VAL A 426 21.25 -31.21 0.59
CA VAL A 426 20.96 -29.96 -0.14
C VAL A 426 20.24 -28.94 0.73
N TYR A 427 19.23 -29.39 1.49
CA TYR A 427 18.32 -28.48 2.19
C TYR A 427 18.78 -28.08 3.60
N GLY A 428 19.75 -28.82 4.14
CA GLY A 428 20.21 -28.71 5.52
C GLY A 428 19.19 -29.24 6.54
N ARG A 429 19.62 -29.25 7.81
CA ARG A 429 18.74 -29.51 8.95
C ARG A 429 17.94 -28.25 9.30
N GLU A 430 16.70 -28.44 9.75
CA GLU A 430 15.85 -27.35 10.27
C GLU A 430 15.99 -27.22 11.80
N GLU A 431 15.67 -26.05 12.34
CA GLU A 431 15.49 -25.89 13.79
C GLU A 431 14.39 -26.85 14.28
N GLY A 432 14.73 -27.68 15.27
CA GLY A 432 13.85 -28.74 15.78
C GLY A 432 14.06 -30.11 15.14
N ASP A 433 15.01 -30.26 14.21
CA ASP A 433 15.51 -31.58 13.83
C ASP A 433 16.13 -32.26 15.05
N ASP A 434 15.82 -33.56 15.24
CA ASP A 434 16.41 -34.37 16.31
C ASP A 434 17.94 -34.17 16.26
N ALA A 435 18.49 -33.50 17.27
CA ALA A 435 19.93 -33.40 17.41
C ALA A 435 20.48 -34.83 17.41
N GLU A 436 21.65 -35.05 16.82
CA GLU A 436 22.31 -36.35 16.93
C GLU A 436 22.61 -36.60 18.39
N ASN A 437 21.74 -37.38 19.02
CA ASN A 437 21.88 -37.81 20.39
C ASN A 437 22.32 -39.27 20.32
N LEU A 438 23.62 -39.49 20.43
CA LEU A 438 24.21 -40.82 20.40
C LEU A 438 23.98 -41.48 21.76
N LEU A 439 23.23 -42.58 21.74
CA LEU A 439 23.18 -43.46 22.89
C LEU A 439 24.34 -44.45 22.82
N PRO A 440 24.98 -44.77 23.97
CA PRO A 440 26.03 -45.78 24.00
C PRO A 440 25.46 -47.16 23.63
N PRO A 441 26.33 -48.12 23.25
CA PRO A 441 25.91 -49.51 23.08
C PRO A 441 25.44 -50.06 24.43
N LEU A 442 24.18 -50.52 24.47
CA LEU A 442 23.52 -51.05 25.65
C LEU A 442 22.86 -52.40 25.30
N ARG A 443 22.65 -53.25 26.31
CA ARG A 443 21.97 -54.54 26.16
C ARG A 443 20.66 -54.57 26.94
N GLU A 444 19.65 -55.20 26.37
CA GLU A 444 18.45 -55.52 27.12
C GLU A 444 18.78 -56.39 28.32
N ASN A 445 18.07 -56.16 29.40
CA ASN A 445 18.25 -56.81 30.70
C ASN A 445 19.56 -56.51 31.42
N ALA A 446 20.41 -55.62 30.90
CA ALA A 446 21.58 -55.16 31.64
C ALA A 446 21.16 -54.35 32.88
N ALA A 447 21.90 -54.54 33.98
CA ALA A 447 21.75 -53.72 35.17
C ALA A 447 22.14 -52.27 34.87
N ALA A 448 21.38 -51.34 35.43
CA ALA A 448 21.65 -49.91 35.36
C ALA A 448 21.70 -49.33 36.77
N SER A 449 22.58 -48.35 36.96
CA SER A 449 22.72 -47.60 38.20
C SER A 449 22.37 -46.14 37.95
N LEU A 450 21.50 -45.61 38.79
CA LEU A 450 21.15 -44.19 38.76
C LEU A 450 22.25 -43.42 39.51
N LEU A 451 22.98 -42.57 38.79
CA LEU A 451 24.09 -41.78 39.31
C LEU A 451 23.64 -40.44 39.87
N ASP A 452 22.75 -39.77 39.13
CA ASP A 452 22.24 -38.45 39.47
C ASP A 452 20.79 -38.29 38.98
N LEU A 453 20.06 -37.40 39.65
CA LEU A 453 18.66 -37.10 39.40
C LEU A 453 18.47 -35.59 39.41
N LYS A 454 17.92 -35.07 38.32
CA LYS A 454 17.66 -33.64 38.15
C LYS A 454 16.18 -33.39 37.90
N PRO A 455 15.39 -33.12 38.96
CA PRO A 455 14.08 -32.54 38.83
C PRO A 455 14.20 -31.10 38.36
N GLU A 456 13.51 -30.75 37.27
CA GLU A 456 13.44 -29.40 36.73
C GLU A 456 12.01 -28.91 36.71
N GLN A 457 11.81 -27.72 37.27
CA GLN A 457 10.53 -27.02 37.26
C GLN A 457 10.34 -26.33 35.92
N HIS A 458 9.14 -26.47 35.38
CA HIS A 458 8.70 -25.79 34.17
C HIS A 458 7.32 -25.18 34.38
N PHE A 459 7.01 -24.22 33.50
CA PHE A 459 5.68 -23.65 33.40
C PHE A 459 5.24 -23.75 31.94
N THR A 460 3.97 -24.08 31.72
CA THR A 460 3.40 -24.02 30.38
C THR A 460 3.46 -22.58 29.89
N GLU A 461 3.78 -22.37 28.61
CA GLU A 461 3.80 -21.05 27.99
C GLU A 461 2.48 -20.79 27.24
N PRO A 462 2.02 -19.52 27.16
CA PRO A 462 0.88 -19.18 26.33
C PRO A 462 1.17 -19.45 24.84
N PRO A 463 0.13 -19.64 24.00
CA PRO A 463 0.34 -19.84 22.58
C PRO A 463 1.12 -18.66 21.98
N PRO A 464 2.13 -18.92 21.11
CA PRO A 464 2.98 -17.86 20.61
C PRO A 464 2.18 -16.89 19.74
N ARG A 465 2.55 -15.60 19.81
CA ARG A 465 2.01 -14.59 18.89
C ARG A 465 2.27 -14.99 17.45
N TYR A 466 1.38 -14.55 16.57
CA TYR A 466 1.59 -14.76 15.14
C TYR A 466 2.81 -13.99 14.62
N THR A 467 3.51 -14.58 13.67
CA THR A 467 4.50 -13.94 12.81
C THR A 467 3.92 -13.86 11.39
N ASP A 468 4.62 -13.25 10.43
CA ASP A 468 4.23 -13.36 9.02
C ASP A 468 4.08 -14.84 8.61
N ALA A 469 5.01 -15.72 9.03
CA ALA A 469 4.95 -17.15 8.71
C ALA A 469 3.69 -17.81 9.26
N SER A 470 3.46 -17.72 10.57
CA SER A 470 2.37 -18.44 11.21
C SER A 470 1.00 -17.85 10.87
N LEU A 471 0.89 -16.54 10.61
CA LEU A 471 -0.36 -15.95 10.12
C LEU A 471 -0.67 -16.40 8.69
N VAL A 472 0.32 -16.41 7.79
CA VAL A 472 0.13 -16.92 6.41
C VAL A 472 -0.27 -18.39 6.42
N LYS A 473 0.36 -19.20 7.26
CA LYS A 473 0.01 -20.62 7.45
C LYS A 473 -1.46 -20.79 7.85
N VAL A 474 -1.91 -20.08 8.89
CA VAL A 474 -3.30 -20.19 9.36
C VAL A 474 -4.29 -19.68 8.32
N LEU A 475 -3.99 -18.57 7.62
CA LEU A 475 -4.85 -18.05 6.55
C LEU A 475 -4.99 -19.03 5.37
N GLU A 476 -3.94 -19.81 5.08
CA GLU A 476 -3.97 -20.89 4.09
C GLU A 476 -4.77 -22.09 4.57
N GLU A 477 -4.50 -22.58 5.78
CA GLU A 477 -5.16 -23.75 6.36
C GLU A 477 -6.68 -23.55 6.47
N MET A 478 -7.11 -22.33 6.78
CA MET A 478 -8.52 -21.94 6.87
C MET A 478 -9.14 -21.55 5.51
N GLY A 479 -8.39 -21.54 4.41
CA GLY A 479 -8.90 -21.19 3.08
C GLY A 479 -9.29 -19.73 2.87
N ILE A 480 -8.92 -18.84 3.80
CA ILE A 480 -9.27 -17.41 3.84
C ILE A 480 -8.39 -16.58 2.89
N GLY A 481 -7.10 -16.94 2.80
CA GLY A 481 -6.14 -16.26 1.94
C GLY A 481 -5.96 -16.92 0.57
N ARG A 482 -5.39 -16.17 -0.37
CA ARG A 482 -4.88 -16.64 -1.67
C ARG A 482 -3.45 -16.13 -1.87
N PRO A 483 -2.65 -16.75 -2.78
CA PRO A 483 -1.29 -16.30 -3.10
C PRO A 483 -1.14 -14.78 -3.31
N SER A 484 -2.15 -14.14 -3.90
CA SER A 484 -2.17 -12.70 -4.17
C SER A 484 -2.53 -11.83 -2.96
N THR A 485 -2.98 -12.39 -1.83
CA THR A 485 -3.63 -11.65 -0.74
C THR A 485 -2.91 -11.75 0.60
N TYR A 486 -2.04 -12.74 0.80
CA TYR A 486 -1.31 -12.93 2.06
C TYR A 486 -0.51 -11.69 2.47
N ALA A 487 0.51 -11.33 1.67
CA ALA A 487 1.37 -10.19 1.96
C ALA A 487 0.62 -8.84 1.95
N PRO A 488 -0.27 -8.53 0.98
CA PRO A 488 -1.02 -7.28 0.99
C PRO A 488 -1.96 -7.10 2.19
N THR A 489 -2.50 -8.21 2.73
CA THR A 489 -3.34 -8.17 3.94
C THR A 489 -2.53 -7.69 5.14
N ILE A 490 -1.40 -8.34 5.42
CA ILE A 490 -0.51 -7.99 6.55
C ILE A 490 -0.02 -6.54 6.41
N ASP A 491 0.47 -6.17 5.22
CA ASP A 491 0.94 -4.81 4.93
C ASP A 491 -0.17 -3.76 5.13
N THR A 492 -1.42 -4.08 4.79
CA THR A 492 -2.54 -3.16 5.00
C THR A 492 -2.88 -3.01 6.47
N LEU A 493 -2.93 -4.10 7.24
CA LEU A 493 -3.20 -4.02 8.68
C LEU A 493 -2.15 -3.18 9.41
N GLU A 494 -0.88 -3.36 9.05
CA GLU A 494 0.25 -2.58 9.60
C GLU A 494 0.14 -1.09 9.21
N ARG A 495 -0.03 -0.79 7.92
CA ARG A 495 -0.15 0.59 7.41
C ARG A 495 -1.35 1.34 8.00
N ARG A 496 -2.44 0.64 8.32
CA ARG A 496 -3.65 1.22 8.93
C ARG A 496 -3.53 1.37 10.45
N GLY A 497 -2.46 0.87 11.07
CA GLY A 497 -2.24 0.94 12.51
C GLY A 497 -3.13 -0.01 13.32
N TYR A 498 -3.66 -1.07 12.70
CA TYR A 498 -4.41 -2.11 13.41
C TYR A 498 -3.50 -3.11 14.11
N LEU A 499 -2.29 -3.30 13.58
CA LEU A 499 -1.25 -4.09 14.22
C LEU A 499 0.06 -3.31 14.28
N GLU A 500 0.92 -3.73 15.19
CA GLU A 500 2.30 -3.30 15.32
C GLU A 500 3.22 -4.51 15.38
N ARG A 501 4.49 -4.31 15.02
CA ARG A 501 5.51 -5.36 15.06
C ARG A 501 6.34 -5.23 16.33
N SER A 502 6.48 -6.33 17.05
CA SER A 502 7.45 -6.48 18.15
C SER A 502 8.43 -7.60 17.76
N GLY A 503 9.60 -7.21 17.26
CA GLY A 503 10.52 -8.15 16.62
C GLY A 503 9.87 -8.82 15.39
N LYS A 504 9.83 -10.16 15.38
CA LYS A 504 9.15 -10.96 14.33
C LYS A 504 7.64 -11.11 14.58
N SER A 505 7.17 -10.81 15.79
CA SER A 505 5.80 -11.04 16.22
C SER A 505 4.87 -9.88 15.84
N LEU A 506 3.64 -10.22 15.53
CA LEU A 506 2.55 -9.31 15.19
C LEU A 506 1.65 -9.16 16.42
N LYS A 507 1.44 -7.91 16.86
CA LYS A 507 0.57 -7.59 18.00
C LYS A 507 -0.57 -6.67 17.55
N PRO A 508 -1.84 -6.97 17.89
CA PRO A 508 -2.94 -6.05 17.62
C PRO A 508 -2.82 -4.79 18.50
N THR A 509 -3.06 -3.61 17.91
CA THR A 509 -3.11 -2.34 18.64
C THR A 509 -4.46 -2.20 19.37
N PRO A 510 -4.60 -1.27 20.34
CA PRO A 510 -5.90 -0.97 20.96
C PRO A 510 -6.98 -0.65 19.91
N LEU A 511 -6.63 0.10 18.87
CA LEU A 511 -7.51 0.38 17.74
C LEU A 511 -7.92 -0.91 17.00
N GLY A 512 -6.98 -1.83 16.77
CA GLY A 512 -7.26 -3.12 16.14
C GLY A 512 -8.26 -3.96 16.93
N ARG A 513 -8.15 -3.97 18.26
CA ARG A 513 -9.08 -4.65 19.17
C ARG A 513 -10.46 -4.02 19.16
N GLU A 514 -10.53 -2.70 19.32
CA GLU A 514 -11.78 -1.94 19.29
C GLU A 514 -12.56 -2.15 17.98
N VAL A 515 -11.85 -2.07 16.84
CA VAL A 515 -12.43 -2.30 15.52
C VAL A 515 -12.91 -3.74 15.37
N THR A 516 -12.12 -4.72 15.82
CA THR A 516 -12.51 -6.13 15.77
C THR A 516 -13.76 -6.39 16.61
N GLY A 517 -13.80 -5.90 17.86
CA GLY A 517 -14.97 -6.06 18.73
C GLY A 517 -16.24 -5.47 18.11
N TYR A 518 -16.14 -4.26 17.55
CA TYR A 518 -17.28 -3.63 16.85
C TYR A 518 -17.74 -4.44 15.64
N LEU A 519 -16.82 -4.96 14.84
CA LEU A 519 -17.16 -5.77 13.66
C LEU A 519 -17.79 -7.11 14.06
N VAL A 520 -17.27 -7.79 15.07
CA VAL A 520 -17.86 -9.05 15.58
C VAL A 520 -19.28 -8.81 16.09
N GLN A 521 -19.53 -7.68 16.76
CA GLN A 521 -20.86 -7.35 17.28
C GLN A 521 -21.84 -6.89 16.19
N SER A 522 -21.38 -6.06 15.26
CA SER A 522 -22.27 -5.36 14.31
C SER A 522 -22.37 -6.04 12.95
N PHE A 523 -21.39 -6.88 12.59
CA PHE A 523 -21.26 -7.54 11.29
C PHE A 523 -20.70 -8.97 11.43
N PRO A 524 -21.32 -9.84 12.25
CA PRO A 524 -20.76 -11.14 12.61
C PRO A 524 -20.46 -12.02 11.38
N ASP A 525 -21.33 -12.01 10.38
CA ASP A 525 -21.15 -12.80 9.16
C ASP A 525 -19.93 -12.33 8.35
N VAL A 526 -19.70 -11.02 8.24
CA VAL A 526 -18.59 -10.43 7.47
C VAL A 526 -17.22 -10.83 8.04
N VAL A 527 -17.13 -11.04 9.35
CA VAL A 527 -15.89 -11.42 10.06
C VAL A 527 -15.88 -12.89 10.50
N ALA A 528 -16.84 -13.69 10.01
CA ALA A 528 -16.83 -15.12 10.22
C ALA A 528 -15.77 -15.79 9.32
N TYR A 529 -15.04 -16.74 9.90
CA TYR A 529 -13.99 -17.49 9.22
C TYR A 529 -14.54 -18.28 8.03
N ASP A 530 -15.58 -19.08 8.25
CA ASP A 530 -16.19 -19.92 7.24
C ASP A 530 -16.81 -19.11 6.11
N PHE A 531 -17.47 -17.99 6.43
CA PHE A 531 -18.06 -17.10 5.43
C PHE A 531 -17.02 -16.55 4.46
N THR A 532 -15.86 -16.15 5.00
CA THR A 532 -14.76 -15.63 4.17
C THR A 532 -14.11 -16.72 3.32
N ALA A 533 -13.94 -17.92 3.87
CA ALA A 533 -13.38 -19.08 3.16
C ALA A 533 -14.32 -19.59 2.05
N GLN A 534 -15.63 -19.64 2.33
CA GLN A 534 -16.66 -20.01 1.36
C GLN A 534 -16.70 -19.03 0.20
N LEU A 535 -16.63 -17.72 0.45
CA LEU A 535 -16.60 -16.75 -0.65
C LEU A 535 -15.38 -16.94 -1.56
N GLU A 536 -14.18 -17.17 -1.02
CA GLU A 536 -13.03 -17.42 -1.90
C GLU A 536 -13.22 -18.70 -2.72
N THR A 537 -13.86 -19.73 -2.17
CA THR A 537 -14.22 -20.94 -2.93
C THR A 537 -15.23 -20.64 -4.03
N ARG A 538 -16.24 -19.81 -3.76
CA ARG A 538 -17.22 -19.36 -4.77
C ARG A 538 -16.58 -18.50 -5.87
N LEU A 539 -15.55 -17.71 -5.53
CA LEU A 539 -14.76 -16.99 -6.53
C LEU A 539 -13.95 -17.96 -7.41
N ASP A 540 -13.44 -19.06 -6.85
CA ASP A 540 -12.78 -20.13 -7.60
C ASP A 540 -13.79 -20.87 -8.52
N ASP A 541 -15.06 -21.03 -8.10
CA ASP A 541 -16.13 -21.56 -8.96
C ASP A 541 -16.43 -20.65 -10.16
N ILE A 542 -16.39 -19.32 -10.00
CA ILE A 542 -16.54 -18.37 -11.11
C ILE A 542 -15.37 -18.51 -12.09
N GLU A 543 -14.14 -18.59 -11.56
CA GLU A 543 -12.92 -18.80 -12.34
C GLU A 543 -12.98 -20.09 -13.16
N ALA A 544 -13.56 -21.16 -12.61
CA ALA A 544 -13.79 -22.42 -13.32
C ALA A 544 -15.02 -22.42 -14.24
N GLY A 545 -15.74 -21.29 -14.37
CA GLY A 545 -16.97 -21.18 -15.17
C GLY A 545 -18.18 -21.93 -14.59
N LYS A 546 -18.12 -22.35 -13.33
CA LYS A 546 -19.16 -23.14 -12.64
C LYS A 546 -20.25 -22.28 -12.01
N ALA A 547 -20.03 -20.98 -11.84
CA ALA A 547 -20.98 -20.07 -11.23
C ALA A 547 -21.02 -18.70 -11.92
N PRO A 548 -22.22 -18.11 -12.15
CA PRO A 548 -22.34 -16.75 -12.65
C PRO A 548 -21.97 -15.74 -11.57
N TRP A 549 -21.06 -14.84 -11.89
CA TRP A 549 -20.47 -13.92 -10.93
C TRP A 549 -21.47 -12.97 -10.22
N PRO A 550 -22.52 -12.43 -10.87
CA PRO A 550 -23.47 -11.54 -10.19
C PRO A 550 -24.26 -12.25 -9.09
N LYS A 551 -24.54 -13.55 -9.28
CA LYS A 551 -25.23 -14.38 -8.29
C LYS A 551 -24.39 -14.51 -7.02
N VAL A 552 -23.11 -14.84 -7.17
CA VAL A 552 -22.16 -14.95 -6.04
C VAL A 552 -22.04 -13.62 -5.30
N VAL A 553 -21.98 -12.49 -6.03
CA VAL A 553 -21.94 -11.16 -5.42
C VAL A 553 -23.22 -10.89 -4.61
N ARG A 554 -24.40 -11.21 -5.16
CA ARG A 554 -25.70 -11.02 -4.51
C ARG A 554 -25.84 -11.83 -3.23
N GLU A 555 -25.51 -13.13 -3.29
CA GLU A 555 -25.56 -14.06 -2.15
C GLU A 555 -24.76 -13.54 -0.95
N PHE A 556 -23.65 -12.85 -1.20
CA PHE A 556 -22.82 -12.26 -0.15
C PHE A 556 -23.30 -10.86 0.26
N TYR A 557 -23.74 -10.04 -0.69
CA TYR A 557 -24.06 -8.64 -0.45
C TYR A 557 -25.37 -8.44 0.32
N GLU A 558 -26.39 -9.26 0.05
CA GLU A 558 -27.70 -9.14 0.70
C GLU A 558 -27.65 -9.39 2.23
N PRO A 559 -26.98 -10.44 2.74
CA PRO A 559 -26.77 -10.60 4.19
C PRO A 559 -26.06 -9.40 4.81
N PHE A 560 -25.00 -8.91 4.17
CA PHE A 560 -24.26 -7.74 4.64
C PHE A 560 -25.15 -6.49 4.72
N LEU A 561 -26.01 -6.25 3.72
CA LEU A 561 -26.95 -5.13 3.73
C LEU A 561 -27.92 -5.19 4.91
N LYS A 562 -28.42 -6.39 5.26
CA LYS A 562 -29.32 -6.57 6.41
C LYS A 562 -28.66 -6.10 7.70
N ASP A 563 -27.39 -6.43 7.91
CA ASP A 563 -26.64 -5.98 9.08
C ASP A 563 -26.29 -4.49 9.01
N TYR A 564 -25.89 -4.01 7.84
CA TYR A 564 -25.61 -2.59 7.61
C TYR A 564 -26.81 -1.70 7.95
N HIS A 565 -28.04 -2.12 7.62
CA HIS A 565 -29.25 -1.37 7.94
C HIS A 565 -29.57 -1.30 9.45
N LYS A 566 -29.04 -2.22 10.27
CA LYS A 566 -29.19 -2.20 11.73
C LYS A 566 -28.23 -1.20 12.40
N VAL A 567 -27.20 -0.73 11.69
CA VAL A 567 -26.20 0.18 12.27
C VAL A 567 -26.85 1.54 12.60
N PRO A 568 -26.80 1.98 13.87
CA PRO A 568 -27.38 3.25 14.26
C PRO A 568 -26.67 4.43 13.59
N LYS A 569 -27.45 5.35 13.02
CA LYS A 569 -26.93 6.57 12.38
C LYS A 569 -26.67 7.65 13.43
N LYS A 570 -25.47 8.25 13.42
CA LYS A 570 -25.19 9.42 14.28
C LYS A 570 -26.03 10.61 13.81
N LEU A 571 -26.79 11.21 14.73
CA LEU A 571 -27.69 12.33 14.41
C LEU A 571 -26.99 13.68 14.61
N CYS A 572 -27.36 14.65 13.79
CA CYS A 572 -26.87 16.02 13.86
C CYS A 572 -27.45 16.71 15.11
N PRO A 573 -26.62 17.25 16.02
CA PRO A 573 -27.10 17.89 17.23
C PRO A 573 -27.87 19.19 16.97
N LYS A 574 -27.79 19.76 15.75
CA LYS A 574 -28.53 20.98 15.39
C LYS A 574 -29.92 20.75 14.81
N CYS A 575 -30.16 19.61 14.16
CA CYS A 575 -31.41 19.43 13.39
C CYS A 575 -31.92 17.99 13.36
N GLY A 576 -31.32 17.07 14.10
CA GLY A 576 -31.74 15.67 14.19
C GLY A 576 -31.50 14.81 12.94
N ARG A 577 -31.16 15.40 11.77
CA ARG A 577 -30.84 14.64 10.55
C ARG A 577 -29.52 13.88 10.67
N PRO A 578 -29.30 12.76 9.97
CA PRO A 578 -28.05 12.01 10.06
C PRO A 578 -26.80 12.82 9.71
N LEU A 579 -25.69 12.52 10.37
CA LEU A 579 -24.35 12.95 10.00
C LEU A 579 -23.74 11.96 9.00
N GLU A 580 -22.92 12.46 8.10
CA GLU A 580 -22.15 11.66 7.14
C GLU A 580 -20.69 12.11 7.07
N LEU A 581 -19.83 11.17 6.67
CA LEU A 581 -18.41 11.45 6.49
C LEU A 581 -18.18 12.19 5.17
N ARG A 582 -17.68 13.43 5.25
CA ARG A 582 -17.35 14.27 4.09
C ARG A 582 -15.85 14.50 3.98
N VAL A 583 -15.38 14.75 2.76
CA VAL A 583 -13.96 15.03 2.47
C VAL A 583 -13.80 16.49 2.01
N SER A 584 -12.89 17.22 2.65
CA SER A 584 -12.47 18.56 2.22
C SER A 584 -10.98 18.58 1.87
N ARG A 585 -10.48 19.72 1.38
CA ARG A 585 -9.03 19.95 1.22
C ARG A 585 -8.23 19.83 2.53
N PHE A 586 -8.89 19.87 3.69
CA PHE A 586 -8.28 19.76 5.01
C PHE A 586 -8.43 18.36 5.63
N GLY A 587 -8.93 17.39 4.86
CA GLY A 587 -9.18 16.01 5.28
C GLY A 587 -10.65 15.73 5.57
N GLN A 588 -10.90 14.56 6.16
CA GLN A 588 -12.24 14.06 6.49
C GLN A 588 -12.84 14.78 7.71
N PHE A 589 -14.16 14.99 7.68
CA PHE A 589 -14.96 15.63 8.73
C PHE A 589 -16.40 15.07 8.70
N LEU A 590 -17.15 15.17 9.80
CA LEU A 590 -18.57 14.85 9.81
C LEU A 590 -19.38 16.07 9.38
N GLY A 591 -20.32 15.89 8.46
CA GLY A 591 -21.23 16.94 8.01
C GLY A 591 -22.68 16.50 8.10
N CYS A 592 -23.60 17.43 8.38
CA CYS A 592 -25.02 17.13 8.32
C CYS A 592 -25.47 16.83 6.89
N THR A 593 -26.26 15.77 6.72
CA THR A 593 -26.91 15.40 5.45
C THR A 593 -27.87 16.47 4.95
N GLY A 594 -28.44 17.28 5.85
CA GLY A 594 -29.31 18.40 5.52
C GLY A 594 -28.60 19.66 5.01
N TYR A 595 -27.40 19.54 4.44
CA TYR A 595 -26.72 20.68 3.81
C TYR A 595 -27.35 20.97 2.44
N PRO A 596 -27.58 22.24 2.04
CA PRO A 596 -27.05 23.47 2.64
C PRO A 596 -27.85 24.08 3.79
N GLU A 597 -29.04 23.56 4.11
CA GLU A 597 -29.96 24.13 5.12
C GLU A 597 -29.38 24.04 6.53
N CYS A 598 -28.75 22.92 6.87
CA CYS A 598 -27.99 22.69 8.09
C CYS A 598 -26.50 22.62 7.78
N LYS A 599 -25.74 23.64 8.21
CA LYS A 599 -24.29 23.75 8.01
C LYS A 599 -23.46 23.16 9.15
N TYR A 600 -24.04 22.30 9.99
CA TYR A 600 -23.30 21.65 11.07
C TYR A 600 -22.18 20.79 10.50
N THR A 601 -20.99 20.97 11.04
CA THR A 601 -19.81 20.15 10.74
C THR A 601 -19.00 19.91 12.00
N GLU A 602 -18.43 18.73 12.13
CA GLU A 602 -17.58 18.34 13.26
C GLU A 602 -16.27 17.74 12.73
N ARG A 603 -15.16 17.93 13.45
CA ARG A 603 -13.90 17.29 13.09
C ARG A 603 -14.01 15.78 13.31
N LEU A 604 -13.43 15.01 12.39
CA LEU A 604 -13.43 13.56 12.53
C LEU A 604 -12.55 13.13 13.71
N GLU A 605 -11.31 13.62 13.74
CA GLU A 605 -10.37 13.36 14.83
C GLU A 605 -10.54 14.43 15.91
N LEU A 606 -10.82 13.98 17.13
CA LEU A 606 -10.78 14.83 18.30
C LEU A 606 -9.32 15.27 18.54
N LYS A 607 -9.11 16.53 18.95
CA LYS A 607 -7.78 16.95 19.39
C LYS A 607 -7.41 16.09 20.59
N LYS A 608 -6.22 15.47 20.57
CA LYS A 608 -5.64 14.87 21.79
C LYS A 608 -5.72 15.92 22.89
N GLU A 609 -6.32 15.53 24.02
CA GLU A 609 -6.38 16.41 25.18
C GLU A 609 -4.95 16.69 25.67
N PRO A 610 -4.67 17.91 26.13
CA PRO A 610 -3.36 18.24 26.65
C PRO A 610 -3.03 17.38 27.88
N GLU A 611 -1.93 16.65 27.85
CA GLU A 611 -1.47 15.86 29.00
C GLU A 611 -0.90 16.79 30.07
N LEU A 612 -1.31 16.62 31.33
CA LEU A 612 -0.73 17.36 32.46
C LEU A 612 0.69 16.88 32.72
N ILE A 613 1.61 17.83 32.90
CA ILE A 613 3.03 17.56 33.18
C ILE A 613 3.30 17.53 34.69
N GLY A 614 2.37 18.05 35.50
CA GLY A 614 2.52 18.15 36.95
C GLY A 614 3.31 19.38 37.43
N GLU A 615 3.81 20.22 36.51
CA GLU A 615 4.52 21.46 36.84
C GLU A 615 3.58 22.67 36.88
N ALA A 616 3.79 23.58 37.84
CA ALA A 616 3.13 24.88 37.87
C ALA A 616 3.69 25.82 36.78
N CYS A 617 2.84 26.66 36.20
CA CYS A 617 3.26 27.61 35.17
C CYS A 617 4.10 28.73 35.78
N PRO A 618 5.37 28.93 35.36
CA PRO A 618 6.27 29.92 35.96
C PRO A 618 5.90 31.37 35.59
N ALA A 619 5.00 31.59 34.65
CA ALA A 619 4.58 32.94 34.24
C ALA A 619 3.34 33.44 34.97
N CYS A 620 2.43 32.56 35.39
CA CYS A 620 1.20 32.96 36.06
C CYS A 620 1.03 32.35 37.44
N HIS A 621 1.87 31.39 37.84
CA HIS A 621 1.88 30.68 39.12
C HIS A 621 0.56 29.98 39.54
N VAL A 622 -0.51 30.12 38.74
CA VAL A 622 -1.85 29.59 39.01
C VAL A 622 -2.22 28.46 38.04
N GLY A 623 -1.77 28.53 36.79
CA GLY A 623 -2.05 27.49 35.79
C GLY A 623 -1.05 26.32 35.89
N GLN A 624 -1.45 25.15 35.42
CA GLN A 624 -0.57 23.98 35.28
C GLN A 624 -0.02 23.89 33.85
N LEU A 625 1.19 23.36 33.72
CA LEU A 625 1.80 23.09 32.44
C LEU A 625 1.23 21.81 31.83
N VAL A 626 0.82 21.92 30.57
CA VAL A 626 0.32 20.81 29.76
C VAL A 626 1.15 20.64 28.50
N ARG A 627 1.33 19.39 28.10
CA ARG A 627 1.95 19.01 26.83
C ARG A 627 0.91 19.14 25.72
N ARG A 628 1.25 19.91 24.68
CA ARG A 628 0.44 20.09 23.48
C ARG A 628 1.23 19.71 22.24
N HIS A 629 0.52 19.25 21.21
CA HIS A 629 1.11 18.97 19.91
C HIS A 629 0.92 20.17 18.97
N GLY A 630 2.04 20.74 18.49
CA GLY A 630 2.07 21.84 17.55
C GLY A 630 2.61 21.44 16.17
N ARG A 631 2.72 22.42 15.27
CA ARG A 631 3.26 22.23 13.90
C ARG A 631 4.74 21.78 13.88
N TYR A 632 5.46 21.99 14.96
CA TYR A 632 6.92 21.81 15.06
C TYR A 632 7.33 20.68 16.02
N GLY A 633 6.37 19.92 16.55
CA GLY A 633 6.61 18.92 17.60
C GLY A 633 5.71 19.18 18.81
N THR A 634 5.97 18.45 19.89
CA THR A 634 5.37 18.75 21.19
C THR A 634 5.95 20.05 21.76
N PHE A 635 5.11 20.77 22.49
CA PHE A 635 5.51 21.93 23.25
C PHE A 635 4.70 21.96 24.54
N ILE A 636 5.26 22.59 25.55
CA ILE A 636 4.64 22.74 26.84
C ILE A 636 3.97 24.11 26.86
N SER A 637 2.74 24.18 27.37
CA SER A 637 1.98 25.43 27.46
C SER A 637 1.18 25.49 28.75
N CYS A 638 0.82 26.68 29.21
CA CYS A 638 -0.12 26.82 30.30
C CYS A 638 -1.50 26.28 29.90
N ASN A 639 -2.15 25.53 30.80
CA ASN A 639 -3.52 25.03 30.61
C ASN A 639 -4.54 26.17 30.55
N ARG A 640 -4.29 27.30 31.21
CA ARG A 640 -5.09 28.54 31.19
C ARG A 640 -4.86 29.38 29.92
N TYR A 641 -4.71 28.76 28.76
CA TYR A 641 -4.67 29.50 27.50
C TYR A 641 -6.11 29.76 27.04
N PRO A 642 -6.49 31.00 26.67
CA PRO A 642 -5.64 32.10 26.23
C PRO A 642 -5.19 33.12 27.31
N GLU A 643 -5.66 32.99 28.55
CA GLU A 643 -5.38 33.94 29.64
C GLU A 643 -3.89 34.01 30.02
N CYS A 644 -3.19 32.88 29.94
CA CYS A 644 -1.74 32.76 30.08
C CYS A 644 -1.15 32.17 28.79
N LYS A 645 -0.30 32.97 28.13
CA LYS A 645 0.34 32.60 26.85
C LYS A 645 1.71 31.93 27.02
N TYR A 646 2.04 31.47 28.24
CA TYR A 646 3.31 30.81 28.49
C TYR A 646 3.43 29.54 27.65
N THR A 647 4.55 29.42 26.95
CA THR A 647 4.94 28.22 26.20
C THR A 647 6.44 28.00 26.34
N ARG A 648 6.86 26.74 26.48
CA ARG A 648 8.27 26.34 26.34
C ARG A 648 8.40 25.13 25.41
N ASP A 649 9.53 25.03 24.74
CA ASP A 649 9.81 23.90 23.85
C ASP A 649 10.08 22.63 24.67
N GLU A 650 9.55 21.48 24.25
CA GLU A 650 9.90 20.16 24.77
C GLU A 650 10.93 19.54 23.82
N ALA A 651 12.13 20.13 23.77
CA ALA A 651 13.22 19.61 22.96
C ALA A 651 14.08 18.68 23.84
N PRO A 652 14.28 17.40 23.47
CA PRO A 652 15.19 16.52 24.19
C PRO A 652 16.60 17.16 24.26
N SER A 653 17.09 17.31 25.48
CA SER A 653 18.49 17.65 25.77
C SER A 653 19.39 16.56 25.19
N THR A 654 20.51 16.94 24.59
CA THR A 654 21.52 15.97 24.12
C THR A 654 22.61 15.73 25.15
N GLY A 655 22.65 16.52 26.22
CA GLY A 655 23.72 16.53 27.23
C GLY A 655 25.03 17.14 26.72
N ILE A 656 25.06 17.67 25.50
CA ILE A 656 26.28 18.17 24.85
C ILE A 656 26.30 19.69 24.88
N GLU A 657 27.30 20.25 25.54
CA GLU A 657 27.60 21.68 25.51
C GLU A 657 27.84 22.16 24.06
N CYS A 658 27.26 23.31 23.72
CA CYS A 658 27.36 23.87 22.38
C CYS A 658 28.82 24.23 22.04
N PRO A 659 29.44 23.55 21.05
CA PRO A 659 30.86 23.73 20.75
C PRO A 659 31.19 25.10 20.12
N LYS A 660 30.16 25.88 19.75
CA LYS A 660 30.32 27.23 19.19
C LYS A 660 30.36 28.33 20.25
N CYS A 661 29.50 28.24 21.27
CA CYS A 661 29.29 29.36 22.19
C CYS A 661 29.63 29.05 23.65
N HIS A 662 29.76 27.78 24.03
CA HIS A 662 30.03 27.31 25.39
C HIS A 662 29.03 27.74 26.48
N ALA A 663 28.14 28.69 26.19
CA ALA A 663 27.13 29.24 27.08
C ALA A 663 25.74 28.58 26.92
N GLY A 664 25.64 27.48 26.17
CA GLY A 664 24.35 26.84 25.89
C GLY A 664 24.53 25.37 25.56
N GLU A 665 23.43 24.64 25.50
CA GLU A 665 23.41 23.20 25.23
C GLU A 665 22.79 22.93 23.86
N VAL A 666 23.24 21.86 23.21
CA VAL A 666 22.66 21.39 21.95
C VAL A 666 21.40 20.57 22.25
N VAL A 667 20.31 20.91 21.59
CA VAL A 667 19.02 20.23 21.74
C VAL A 667 18.54 19.68 20.40
N GLN A 668 17.84 18.54 20.44
CA GLN A 668 17.24 17.95 19.24
C GLN A 668 15.88 18.59 18.96
N LYS A 669 15.66 19.06 17.74
CA LYS A 669 14.38 19.59 17.26
C LYS A 669 13.91 18.89 16.01
N THR A 670 12.61 18.99 15.72
CA THR A 670 12.00 18.38 14.53
C THR A 670 11.57 19.46 13.54
N SER A 671 12.00 19.33 12.28
CA SER A 671 11.61 20.25 11.21
C SER A 671 10.15 20.08 10.78
N LYS A 672 9.60 21.04 10.01
CA LYS A 672 8.23 20.96 9.43
C LYS A 672 7.95 19.69 8.61
N ARG A 673 8.99 18.96 8.19
CA ARG A 673 8.89 17.71 7.40
C ARG A 673 9.20 16.46 8.22
N GLY A 674 9.27 16.58 9.55
CA GLY A 674 9.53 15.45 10.45
C GLY A 674 11.00 15.02 10.56
N LYS A 675 11.94 15.75 9.93
CA LYS A 675 13.37 15.42 10.03
C LYS A 675 13.99 16.06 11.29
N PRO A 676 14.78 15.31 12.08
CA PRO A 676 15.50 15.86 13.23
C PRO A 676 16.61 16.82 12.77
N TYR A 677 16.93 17.81 13.61
CA TYR A 677 18.08 18.69 13.51
C TYR A 677 18.50 19.11 14.92
N TYR A 678 19.76 19.51 15.08
CA TYR A 678 20.36 19.81 16.37
C TYR A 678 20.79 21.27 16.39
N ARG A 679 20.42 22.02 17.43
CA ARG A 679 20.78 23.44 17.55
C ARG A 679 21.05 23.82 18.99
N CYS A 680 21.76 24.93 19.19
CA CYS A 680 21.90 25.51 20.52
C CYS A 680 20.53 25.97 21.08
N ASN A 681 20.32 25.75 22.38
CA ASN A 681 19.17 26.24 23.13
C ASN A 681 19.31 27.74 23.49
N ASN A 682 20.53 28.27 23.56
CA ASN A 682 20.78 29.69 23.75
C ASN A 682 20.34 30.49 22.52
N GLN A 683 19.44 31.45 22.72
CA GLN A 683 18.81 32.22 21.63
C GLN A 683 19.79 33.12 20.87
N SER A 684 20.91 33.50 21.48
CA SER A 684 21.96 34.33 20.84
C SER A 684 22.95 33.51 20.00
N CYS A 685 22.90 32.17 20.08
CA CYS A 685 23.78 31.28 19.33
C CYS A 685 23.08 30.67 18.11
N ASP A 686 23.72 30.74 16.95
CA ASP A 686 23.25 30.26 15.65
C ASP A 686 23.75 28.85 15.30
N PHE A 687 24.40 28.14 16.24
CA PHE A 687 24.88 26.78 16.02
C PHE A 687 23.74 25.83 15.62
N LEU A 688 23.91 25.15 14.48
CA LEU A 688 22.94 24.21 13.93
C LEU A 688 23.63 23.15 13.07
N VAL A 689 23.24 21.88 13.26
CA VAL A 689 23.61 20.77 12.39
C VAL A 689 22.40 19.87 12.10
N PHE A 690 22.50 19.02 11.08
CA PHE A 690 21.41 18.13 10.65
C PHE A 690 21.62 16.65 11.03
N ASP A 691 22.81 16.33 11.51
CA ASP A 691 23.21 15.00 11.95
C ASP A 691 23.48 15.04 13.48
N PRO A 692 23.29 13.93 14.22
CA PRO A 692 23.48 13.89 15.67
C PRO A 692 24.89 14.27 16.08
N LEU A 693 25.01 15.19 17.05
CA LEU A 693 26.26 15.47 17.74
C LEU A 693 26.60 14.33 18.70
N VAL A 694 27.89 14.10 18.88
CA VAL A 694 28.45 13.06 19.72
C VAL A 694 29.52 13.67 20.64
N ALA A 695 29.76 13.04 21.79
CA ALA A 695 30.56 13.65 22.86
C ALA A 695 32.04 13.82 22.47
N GLU A 696 32.57 12.93 21.62
CA GLU A 696 33.97 12.92 21.24
C GLU A 696 34.32 14.12 20.37
N LYS A 697 35.49 14.68 20.63
CA LYS A 697 35.99 15.89 19.98
C LYS A 697 36.81 15.53 18.74
N CYS A 698 36.71 16.37 17.73
CA CYS A 698 37.54 16.31 16.54
C CYS A 698 38.99 16.55 16.95
N PRO A 699 39.92 15.66 16.60
CA PRO A 699 41.34 15.76 16.97
C PRO A 699 42.07 16.93 16.31
N ILE A 700 41.44 17.61 15.33
CA ILE A 700 42.04 18.73 14.59
C ILE A 700 41.65 20.07 15.20
N CYS A 701 40.37 20.26 15.53
CA CYS A 701 39.84 21.56 15.91
C CYS A 701 39.10 21.59 17.26
N GLY A 702 39.05 20.46 17.98
CA GLY A 702 38.46 20.38 19.32
C GLY A 702 36.93 20.50 19.40
N TRP A 703 36.22 20.68 18.28
CA TRP A 703 34.75 20.67 18.25
C TRP A 703 34.22 19.25 18.31
N ASN A 704 33.00 19.07 18.84
CA ASN A 704 32.32 17.78 18.79
C ASN A 704 32.23 17.21 17.37
N GLU A 705 32.39 15.90 17.22
CA GLU A 705 32.06 15.23 15.97
C GLU A 705 30.54 15.07 15.82
N MET A 706 30.11 14.63 14.65
CA MET A 706 28.72 14.26 14.34
C MET A 706 28.67 12.95 13.54
N ALA A 707 27.59 12.19 13.71
CA ALA A 707 27.37 10.90 13.07
C ALA A 707 26.61 11.06 11.74
N LYS A 708 27.33 11.08 10.62
CA LYS A 708 26.75 11.39 9.31
C LYS A 708 26.02 10.18 8.69
N GLY A 709 24.73 10.36 8.40
CA GLY A 709 23.92 9.37 7.68
C GLY A 709 23.70 8.05 8.42
N ARG A 710 23.20 7.02 7.71
CA ARG A 710 22.90 5.69 8.32
C ARG A 710 24.13 4.86 8.65
N SER A 711 25.28 5.17 8.05
CA SER A 711 26.54 4.47 8.28
C SER A 711 27.28 4.94 9.54
N GLY A 712 26.79 5.99 10.21
CA GLY A 712 27.40 6.51 11.45
C GLY A 712 28.80 7.10 11.25
N LYS A 713 29.18 7.50 10.03
CA LYS A 713 30.54 7.98 9.74
C LYS A 713 30.83 9.25 10.54
N ARG A 714 31.90 9.20 11.34
CA ARG A 714 32.33 10.27 12.24
C ARG A 714 32.99 11.40 11.45
N VAL A 715 32.42 12.60 11.55
CA VAL A 715 32.89 13.80 10.86
C VAL A 715 32.84 15.00 11.79
N CYS A 716 33.66 16.02 11.56
CA CYS A 716 33.66 17.21 12.41
C CYS A 716 32.40 18.04 12.23
N SER A 717 31.88 18.65 13.31
CA SER A 717 30.76 19.60 13.27
C SER A 717 31.19 21.06 13.00
N ASN A 718 32.49 21.37 13.11
CA ASN A 718 33.03 22.70 12.82
C ASN A 718 33.09 22.96 11.31
N PRO A 719 32.36 23.94 10.76
CA PRO A 719 32.40 24.27 9.33
C PRO A 719 33.79 24.65 8.82
N SER A 720 34.67 25.15 9.68
CA SER A 720 36.03 25.57 9.32
C SER A 720 37.08 24.44 9.40
N CYS A 721 36.67 23.22 9.76
CA CYS A 721 37.58 22.08 9.89
C CYS A 721 37.62 21.27 8.59
N GLU A 722 38.80 20.82 8.18
CA GLU A 722 38.97 19.98 6.99
C GLU A 722 38.20 18.65 7.03
N ARG A 723 37.99 18.12 8.25
CA ARG A 723 37.13 16.95 8.51
C ARG A 723 35.63 17.27 8.57
N TYR A 724 35.20 18.47 8.19
CA TYR A 724 33.79 18.86 8.20
C TYR A 724 32.99 17.98 7.24
N GLY A 725 32.01 17.27 7.79
CA GLY A 725 31.18 16.37 6.99
C GLY A 725 29.77 16.90 6.74
N GLY A 726 29.45 18.12 7.15
CA GLY A 726 28.13 18.71 6.91
C GLY A 726 28.04 19.40 5.55
N PRO A 727 26.85 19.87 5.14
CA PRO A 727 26.78 20.84 4.06
C PRO A 727 27.36 22.17 4.55
N ASP A 728 28.37 22.70 3.85
CA ASP A 728 29.05 23.96 4.22
C ASP A 728 28.02 25.04 4.59
N LEU A 729 27.93 25.33 5.89
CA LEU A 729 26.95 26.24 6.46
C LEU A 729 27.22 27.67 6.01
N GLN A 730 28.49 28.01 5.77
CA GLN A 730 28.91 29.30 5.22
C GLN A 730 28.47 29.38 3.77
N ALA A 731 28.77 28.40 2.92
CA ALA A 731 28.28 28.35 1.55
C ALA A 731 26.73 28.23 1.46
N LEU A 732 26.05 27.63 2.45
CA LEU A 732 24.58 27.58 2.50
C LEU A 732 23.98 28.92 2.91
N ASN A 733 24.57 29.59 3.91
CA ASN A 733 24.18 30.92 4.34
C ASN A 733 24.54 31.96 3.28
N GLU A 734 25.66 31.82 2.58
CA GLU A 734 26.02 32.57 1.38
C GLU A 734 25.06 32.23 0.26
N ARG A 735 24.70 30.97 -0.02
CA ARG A 735 23.64 30.62 -0.99
C ARG A 735 22.27 31.16 -0.60
N ARG A 736 22.01 31.36 0.70
CA ARG A 736 20.76 31.89 1.24
C ARG A 736 20.76 33.42 1.19
N ALA A 737 21.87 34.06 1.51
CA ALA A 737 22.16 35.48 1.33
C ALA A 737 22.25 35.82 -0.16
N GLU A 738 22.76 34.93 -1.01
CA GLU A 738 22.75 34.94 -2.49
C GLU A 738 21.35 34.66 -3.01
N ARG A 739 20.49 33.93 -2.31
CA ARG A 739 19.06 33.75 -2.66
C ARG A 739 18.20 34.90 -2.17
N GLU A 740 18.60 35.59 -1.12
CA GLU A 740 17.98 36.83 -0.63
C GLU A 740 18.48 38.03 -1.44
N THR A 741 19.73 38.06 -1.86
CA THR A 741 20.28 39.02 -2.82
C THR A 741 19.88 38.65 -4.24
N ARG A 742 19.81 37.39 -4.70
CA ARG A 742 19.07 36.98 -5.93
C ARG A 742 17.57 37.10 -5.76
N GLY A 743 17.05 37.19 -4.55
CA GLY A 743 15.64 37.43 -4.26
C GLY A 743 15.32 38.91 -4.42
N LYS A 744 16.21 39.77 -3.93
CA LYS A 744 16.22 41.23 -4.09
C LYS A 744 16.67 41.65 -5.48
N VAL A 745 17.56 40.92 -6.14
CA VAL A 745 18.03 41.09 -7.54
C VAL A 745 17.03 40.45 -8.49
N LYS A 746 16.34 39.34 -8.18
CA LYS A 746 15.15 38.94 -8.96
C LYS A 746 13.94 39.81 -8.67
N ALA A 747 13.88 40.54 -7.55
CA ALA A 747 12.85 41.56 -7.31
C ALA A 747 13.21 42.89 -7.99
N ARG A 748 14.50 43.23 -8.10
CA ARG A 748 15.05 44.40 -8.79
C ARG A 748 15.11 44.16 -10.30
N ASP A 749 15.50 42.99 -10.78
CA ASP A 749 15.42 42.52 -12.18
C ASP A 749 13.99 42.17 -12.59
N LYS A 750 13.08 41.74 -11.70
CA LYS A 750 11.64 41.76 -12.01
C LYS A 750 11.02 43.16 -11.89
N ARG A 751 11.73 44.17 -11.37
CA ARG A 751 11.33 45.58 -11.47
C ARG A 751 11.94 46.23 -12.73
N VAL A 752 13.16 45.87 -13.13
CA VAL A 752 13.90 46.40 -14.29
C VAL A 752 13.53 45.65 -15.59
N ALA A 753 13.38 44.32 -15.59
CA ALA A 753 12.79 43.57 -16.72
C ALA A 753 11.26 43.66 -16.78
N LYS A 754 10.64 44.35 -15.81
CA LYS A 754 9.25 44.84 -15.92
C LYS A 754 9.21 46.32 -16.32
N SER A 755 10.37 47.01 -16.42
CA SER A 755 10.50 48.39 -16.90
C SER A 755 11.12 48.54 -18.30
N THR A 756 11.50 47.45 -18.98
CA THR A 756 11.66 47.44 -20.46
C THR A 756 10.37 47.09 -21.21
N LYS A 757 9.23 47.20 -20.54
CA LYS A 757 8.05 47.74 -21.19
C LYS A 757 7.82 49.10 -20.56
N GLN A 758 8.28 50.15 -21.22
CA GLN A 758 7.71 51.47 -20.94
C GLN A 758 6.19 51.30 -21.02
N PRO A 759 5.43 51.59 -19.94
CA PRO A 759 4.00 51.77 -20.09
C PRO A 759 3.82 52.90 -21.10
N ALA A 760 2.88 52.74 -22.04
CA ALA A 760 2.53 53.82 -22.96
C ALA A 760 2.31 55.09 -22.12
N SER A 761 3.10 56.13 -22.38
CA SER A 761 2.85 57.47 -21.85
C SER A 761 1.57 58.01 -22.45
N TRP A 762 0.95 59.02 -21.84
CA TRP A 762 -0.27 59.60 -22.41
C TRP A 762 -0.03 60.17 -23.83
N ALA A 763 1.18 60.68 -24.10
CA ALA A 763 1.61 61.11 -25.42
C ALA A 763 1.58 59.98 -26.47
N ASP A 764 1.79 58.72 -26.05
CA ASP A 764 1.72 57.55 -26.93
C ASP A 764 0.27 57.12 -27.25
N LEU A 765 -0.72 57.70 -26.55
CA LEU A 765 -2.15 57.39 -26.69
C LEU A 765 -2.94 58.51 -27.38
N GLU A 766 -2.37 59.70 -27.50
CA GLU A 766 -3.01 60.87 -28.12
C GLU A 766 -3.35 60.68 -29.62
N PRO A 767 -2.49 60.05 -30.46
CA PRO A 767 -2.84 59.73 -31.84
C PRO A 767 -4.00 58.72 -31.96
N LEU A 768 -4.13 57.83 -30.97
CA LEU A 768 -5.21 56.84 -30.94
C LEU A 768 -6.54 57.48 -30.56
N ILE A 769 -6.56 58.49 -29.68
CA ILE A 769 -7.78 59.24 -29.33
C ILE A 769 -8.37 59.92 -30.57
N ALA A 770 -7.52 60.55 -31.39
CA ALA A 770 -7.93 61.21 -32.63
C ALA A 770 -8.49 60.21 -33.67
N GLN A 771 -8.00 58.97 -33.69
CA GLN A 771 -8.42 57.92 -34.64
C GLN A 771 -9.65 57.12 -34.20
N LEU A 772 -10.08 57.23 -32.94
CA LEU A 772 -11.14 56.38 -32.36
C LEU A 772 -12.58 56.77 -32.71
N GLY A 773 -12.78 57.84 -33.49
CA GLY A 773 -14.12 58.31 -33.89
C GLY A 773 -15.05 58.55 -32.69
N LEU A 774 -14.50 59.00 -31.57
CA LEU A 774 -15.26 59.27 -30.36
C LEU A 774 -16.11 60.54 -30.55
N PRO A 775 -17.35 60.57 -30.02
CA PRO A 775 -18.09 61.81 -29.85
C PRO A 775 -17.25 62.85 -29.07
N SER A 776 -17.40 64.14 -29.39
CA SER A 776 -16.46 65.19 -28.95
C SER A 776 -16.38 65.29 -27.42
N ASP A 777 -17.50 65.10 -26.73
CA ASP A 777 -17.61 65.06 -25.27
C ASP A 777 -16.84 63.89 -24.64
N GLN A 778 -16.86 62.70 -25.26
CA GLN A 778 -16.11 61.53 -24.81
C GLN A 778 -14.60 61.67 -25.05
N ALA A 779 -14.24 62.25 -26.19
CA ALA A 779 -12.85 62.52 -26.54
C ALA A 779 -12.23 63.56 -25.58
N GLU A 780 -12.98 64.61 -25.26
CA GLU A 780 -12.58 65.66 -24.33
C GLU A 780 -12.41 65.13 -22.89
N VAL A 781 -13.35 64.32 -22.41
CA VAL A 781 -13.25 63.67 -21.09
C VAL A 781 -12.01 62.76 -21.03
N ALA A 782 -11.73 61.96 -22.06
CA ALA A 782 -10.53 61.14 -22.09
C ALA A 782 -9.24 61.99 -22.08
N ARG A 783 -9.21 63.07 -22.89
CA ARG A 783 -8.06 63.96 -23.04
C ARG A 783 -7.69 64.67 -21.75
N ARG A 784 -8.68 65.27 -21.06
CA ARG A 784 -8.46 66.06 -19.84
C ARG A 784 -8.22 65.20 -18.59
N THR A 785 -8.78 63.99 -18.52
CA THR A 785 -8.59 63.10 -17.36
C THR A 785 -7.29 62.28 -17.42
N GLN A 786 -6.59 62.28 -18.56
CA GLN A 786 -5.35 61.52 -18.79
C GLN A 786 -5.40 60.05 -18.32
N GLY A 787 -6.57 59.41 -18.43
CA GLY A 787 -6.79 58.04 -17.98
C GLY A 787 -6.82 57.83 -16.46
N GLN A 788 -6.88 58.91 -15.66
CA GLN A 788 -6.99 58.85 -14.21
C GLN A 788 -8.43 59.05 -13.75
N GLN A 789 -9.04 57.98 -13.22
CA GLN A 789 -10.42 58.01 -12.73
C GLN A 789 -10.65 59.03 -11.59
N LYS A 790 -9.61 59.36 -10.82
CA LYS A 790 -9.68 60.36 -9.74
C LYS A 790 -9.75 61.81 -10.25
N ALA A 791 -9.35 62.07 -11.50
CA ALA A 791 -9.42 63.39 -12.12
C ALA A 791 -10.79 63.68 -12.76
N VAL A 792 -11.69 62.68 -12.79
CA VAL A 792 -13.01 62.79 -13.43
C VAL A 792 -13.89 63.85 -12.78
N ALA A 793 -13.81 64.02 -11.46
CA ALA A 793 -14.58 65.04 -10.73
C ALA A 793 -14.23 66.47 -11.18
N ALA A 794 -12.94 66.75 -11.41
CA ALA A 794 -12.48 68.06 -11.89
C ALA A 794 -12.93 68.33 -13.33
N VAL A 795 -12.87 67.30 -14.19
CA VAL A 795 -13.32 67.38 -15.58
C VAL A 795 -14.84 67.48 -15.69
N ALA A 796 -15.59 66.81 -14.82
CA ALA A 796 -17.04 66.94 -14.72
C ALA A 796 -17.46 68.39 -14.41
N LYS A 797 -16.73 69.04 -13.50
CA LYS A 797 -16.95 70.44 -13.12
C LYS A 797 -16.63 71.41 -14.26
N GLU A 798 -15.54 71.19 -15.01
CA GLU A 798 -15.18 72.05 -16.15
C GLU A 798 -16.07 71.83 -17.38
N LEU A 799 -16.56 70.62 -17.62
CA LEU A 799 -17.47 70.30 -18.73
C LEU A 799 -18.95 70.52 -18.38
N ASN A 800 -19.22 71.03 -17.18
CA ASN A 800 -20.56 71.31 -16.66
C ASN A 800 -21.50 70.09 -16.73
N LEU A 801 -20.98 68.92 -16.36
CA LEU A 801 -21.69 67.63 -16.37
C LEU A 801 -21.78 67.05 -14.95
N PRO A 802 -22.86 66.30 -14.63
CA PRO A 802 -22.91 65.52 -13.40
C PRO A 802 -21.74 64.51 -13.33
N GLU A 803 -21.12 64.36 -12.16
CA GLU A 803 -19.92 63.51 -11.99
C GLU A 803 -20.14 62.06 -12.44
N GLU A 804 -21.33 61.50 -12.20
CA GLU A 804 -21.69 60.16 -12.68
C GLU A 804 -21.76 60.05 -14.20
N ALA A 805 -22.21 61.11 -14.89
CA ALA A 805 -22.25 61.15 -16.35
C ALA A 805 -20.83 61.25 -16.93
N ALA A 806 -19.99 62.11 -16.37
CA ALA A 806 -18.57 62.23 -16.75
C ALA A 806 -17.80 60.92 -16.48
N LEU A 807 -18.09 60.23 -15.38
CA LEU A 807 -17.49 58.93 -15.04
C LEU A 807 -17.91 57.82 -16.02
N LYS A 808 -19.16 57.86 -16.49
CA LYS A 808 -19.66 56.94 -17.52
C LYS A 808 -18.98 57.18 -18.86
N LEU A 809 -18.86 58.44 -19.29
CA LEU A 809 -18.15 58.82 -20.52
C LEU A 809 -16.66 58.45 -20.44
N PHE A 810 -16.01 58.71 -19.30
CA PHE A 810 -14.62 58.31 -19.04
C PHE A 810 -14.42 56.80 -19.17
N ARG A 811 -15.28 55.98 -18.56
CA ARG A 811 -15.18 54.51 -18.63
C ARG A 811 -15.39 54.00 -20.05
N GLN A 812 -16.31 54.60 -20.81
CA GLN A 812 -16.57 54.24 -22.21
C GLN A 812 -15.38 54.61 -23.11
N ALA A 813 -14.84 55.82 -22.96
CA ALA A 813 -13.68 56.27 -23.72
C ALA A 813 -12.43 55.42 -23.41
N MET A 814 -12.17 55.14 -22.13
CA MET A 814 -11.05 54.28 -21.72
C MET A 814 -11.22 52.84 -22.18
N PHE A 815 -12.44 52.31 -22.27
CA PHE A 815 -12.70 50.98 -22.80
C PHE A 815 -12.36 50.90 -24.30
N LYS A 816 -12.84 51.85 -25.11
CA LYS A 816 -12.53 51.91 -26.55
C LYS A 816 -11.03 52.07 -26.80
N LEU A 817 -10.37 52.93 -26.04
CA LEU A 817 -8.93 53.18 -26.14
C LEU A 817 -8.10 51.94 -25.77
N ARG A 818 -8.55 51.17 -24.79
CA ARG A 818 -7.89 49.91 -24.37
C ARG A 818 -8.08 48.78 -25.39
N MET A 819 -9.23 48.73 -26.06
CA MET A 819 -9.50 47.78 -27.13
C MET A 819 -8.61 48.03 -28.34
N GLU A 820 -8.43 49.29 -28.71
CA GLU A 820 -7.66 49.66 -29.91
C GLU A 820 -6.14 49.61 -29.69
N TYR A 821 -5.69 49.99 -28.48
CA TYR A 821 -4.32 49.67 -28.04
C TYR A 821 -4.06 48.15 -27.97
N GLY A 822 -5.09 47.36 -27.67
CA GLY A 822 -5.02 45.89 -27.68
C GLY A 822 -4.77 45.33 -29.08
N LYS A 823 -5.52 45.82 -30.08
CA LYS A 823 -5.40 45.42 -31.49
C LYS A 823 -4.06 45.87 -32.10
N SER A 824 -3.59 47.09 -31.83
CA SER A 824 -2.27 47.56 -32.31
C SER A 824 -1.11 46.73 -31.74
N LYS A 825 -1.25 46.20 -30.52
CA LYS A 825 -0.27 45.29 -29.90
C LYS A 825 -0.26 43.88 -30.48
N VAL A 826 -1.38 43.44 -31.06
CA VAL A 826 -1.49 42.15 -31.74
C VAL A 826 -0.88 42.25 -33.15
N ALA A 827 -1.08 43.37 -33.85
CA ALA A 827 -0.46 43.65 -35.14
C ALA A 827 1.08 43.66 -35.07
N ARG A 828 1.68 44.30 -34.04
CA ARG A 828 3.15 44.35 -33.84
C ARG A 828 3.82 43.03 -33.49
N LYS A 829 3.06 41.95 -33.23
CA LYS A 829 3.62 40.62 -32.90
C LYS A 829 3.77 39.70 -34.11
N GLY A 830 3.33 40.13 -35.29
CA GLY A 830 3.42 39.36 -36.54
C GLY A 830 4.79 39.40 -37.22
N GLU A 831 5.69 40.32 -36.85
CA GLU A 831 6.93 40.58 -37.58
C GLU A 831 8.14 40.51 -36.65
N GLY A 832 8.94 39.43 -36.76
CA GLY A 832 10.26 39.31 -36.10
C GLY A 832 10.88 37.90 -36.15
N PRO A 833 12.20 37.74 -36.33
CA PRO A 833 12.81 36.47 -36.77
C PRO A 833 12.98 35.44 -35.64
N LYS A 834 12.90 34.15 -36.01
CA LYS A 834 13.08 32.99 -35.14
C LYS A 834 14.55 32.83 -34.70
N VAL A 835 14.81 32.84 -33.39
CA VAL A 835 16.08 32.36 -32.80
C VAL A 835 15.83 31.13 -31.91
N LYS A 836 16.64 30.08 -32.15
CA LYS A 836 16.64 28.79 -31.46
C LYS A 836 17.13 28.94 -30.01
N ALA A 837 16.38 28.43 -29.03
CA ALA A 837 16.88 28.19 -27.67
C ALA A 837 16.20 26.99 -26.98
N ARG A 838 17.04 26.17 -26.34
CA ARG A 838 16.81 24.86 -25.72
C ARG A 838 15.59 24.79 -24.78
N ALA A 839 14.71 23.83 -25.02
CA ALA A 839 13.49 23.61 -24.25
C ALA A 839 13.72 22.74 -23.00
N ARG A 840 13.65 23.34 -21.81
CA ARG A 840 13.19 22.67 -20.58
C ARG A 840 11.71 23.04 -20.37
N GLY A 841 10.82 22.25 -20.96
CA GLY A 841 9.38 22.47 -20.91
C GLY A 841 8.73 21.93 -19.64
N LYS A 842 8.38 22.81 -18.68
CA LYS A 842 7.22 22.60 -17.80
C LYS A 842 6.00 23.16 -18.52
N ALA A 843 5.17 22.29 -19.08
CA ALA A 843 3.91 22.70 -19.69
C ALA A 843 2.89 23.11 -18.61
N LYS A 844 2.43 24.36 -18.67
CA LYS A 844 1.21 24.81 -17.99
C LYS A 844 0.02 24.18 -18.72
N LYS A 845 -0.82 23.44 -17.99
CA LYS A 845 -2.12 22.94 -18.45
C LYS A 845 -3.02 24.12 -18.87
N THR A 846 -3.33 24.23 -20.16
CA THR A 846 -4.54 24.90 -20.65
C THR A 846 -5.66 23.87 -20.70
N LYS A 847 -6.74 24.05 -19.92
CA LYS A 847 -8.00 23.34 -20.17
C LYS A 847 -8.55 23.85 -21.51
N PRO A 848 -9.07 22.99 -22.40
CA PRO A 848 -9.93 23.47 -23.47
C PRO A 848 -11.22 24.00 -22.84
N SER A 849 -11.60 25.23 -23.17
CA SER A 849 -12.94 25.75 -22.88
C SER A 849 -13.94 25.00 -23.77
N GLN A 850 -14.86 24.25 -23.19
CA GLN A 850 -16.00 23.70 -23.94
C GLN A 850 -16.92 24.85 -24.37
N PRO A 851 -17.47 24.83 -25.60
CA PRO A 851 -18.46 25.81 -26.02
C PRO A 851 -19.78 25.59 -25.26
N SER A 852 -20.38 26.68 -24.75
CA SER A 852 -21.75 26.69 -24.22
C SER A 852 -22.74 26.66 -25.39
N ALA A 853 -23.79 25.83 -25.29
CA ALA A 853 -24.87 25.80 -26.28
C ALA A 853 -25.47 27.20 -26.47
N THR A 854 -25.68 27.60 -27.72
CA THR A 854 -26.32 28.87 -28.05
C THR A 854 -27.84 28.76 -27.91
N TRP A 855 -28.55 29.88 -27.80
CA TRP A 855 -30.01 29.87 -27.76
C TRP A 855 -30.62 29.27 -29.04
N ALA A 856 -29.99 29.50 -30.19
CA ALA A 856 -30.39 28.92 -31.48
C ALA A 856 -30.29 27.39 -31.48
N ASP A 857 -29.33 26.82 -30.75
CA ASP A 857 -29.21 25.36 -30.59
C ASP A 857 -30.34 24.80 -29.74
N LEU A 858 -30.78 25.53 -28.71
CA LEU A 858 -31.83 25.11 -27.78
C LEU A 858 -33.25 25.26 -28.37
N GLU A 859 -33.47 26.22 -29.28
CA GLU A 859 -34.79 26.52 -29.83
C GLU A 859 -35.42 25.35 -30.60
N ARG A 860 -34.57 24.52 -31.25
CA ARG A 860 -34.98 23.31 -31.97
C ARG A 860 -35.54 22.21 -31.06
N PHE A 861 -35.21 22.25 -29.77
CA PHE A 861 -35.63 21.26 -28.78
C PHE A 861 -36.86 21.68 -27.99
N ILE A 862 -37.43 22.89 -28.21
CA ILE A 862 -38.60 23.38 -27.46
C ILE A 862 -39.79 22.43 -27.62
N GLY A 863 -40.09 22.01 -28.85
CA GLY A 863 -41.19 21.08 -29.12
C GLY A 863 -40.93 19.66 -28.57
N GLN A 864 -39.66 19.23 -28.54
CA GLN A 864 -39.26 17.92 -28.03
C GLN A 864 -39.22 17.87 -26.49
N ALA A 865 -39.05 19.02 -25.84
CA ALA A 865 -38.91 19.14 -24.39
C ALA A 865 -40.22 19.02 -23.61
N GLY A 866 -41.36 18.73 -24.25
CA GLY A 866 -42.65 18.52 -23.58
C GLY A 866 -43.04 19.70 -22.69
N LEU A 867 -42.77 20.93 -23.15
CA LEU A 867 -43.11 22.17 -22.46
C LEU A 867 -44.57 22.50 -22.70
N THR A 868 -45.24 23.06 -21.70
CA THR A 868 -46.57 23.65 -21.91
C THR A 868 -46.46 24.88 -22.81
N ALA A 869 -47.56 25.30 -23.44
CA ALA A 869 -47.57 26.51 -24.30
C ALA A 869 -47.03 27.74 -23.55
N GLU A 870 -47.42 27.87 -22.29
CA GLU A 870 -47.00 28.96 -21.42
C GLU A 870 -45.51 28.89 -21.03
N GLN A 871 -44.98 27.70 -20.73
CA GLN A 871 -43.55 27.52 -20.47
C GLN A 871 -42.71 27.79 -21.72
N SER A 872 -43.22 27.37 -22.88
CA SER A 872 -42.57 27.59 -24.18
C SER A 872 -42.49 29.07 -24.51
N ASP A 873 -43.57 29.83 -24.28
CA ASP A 873 -43.61 31.26 -24.52
C ASP A 873 -42.70 32.03 -23.57
N ILE A 874 -42.68 31.68 -22.28
CA ILE A 874 -41.76 32.29 -21.30
C ILE A 874 -40.31 32.09 -21.74
N VAL A 875 -39.95 30.88 -22.12
CA VAL A 875 -38.58 30.51 -22.47
C VAL A 875 -38.17 31.08 -23.83
N ARG A 876 -39.07 31.11 -24.82
CA ARG A 876 -38.85 31.70 -26.15
C ARG A 876 -38.67 33.21 -26.07
N ARG A 877 -39.56 33.93 -25.38
CA ARG A 877 -39.50 35.39 -25.27
C ARG A 877 -38.31 35.87 -24.43
N SER A 878 -37.92 35.10 -23.41
CA SER A 878 -36.75 35.42 -22.59
C SER A 878 -35.41 35.04 -23.24
N LYS A 879 -35.43 34.31 -24.37
CA LYS A 879 -34.23 33.81 -25.07
C LYS A 879 -33.19 33.16 -24.14
N GLY A 880 -33.67 32.43 -23.14
CA GLY A 880 -32.82 31.77 -22.14
C GLY A 880 -32.13 32.71 -21.13
N GLN A 881 -32.49 34.00 -21.09
CA GLN A 881 -31.98 34.95 -20.11
C GLN A 881 -32.94 35.12 -18.94
N GLN A 882 -32.51 34.69 -17.76
CA GLN A 882 -33.31 34.78 -16.54
C GLN A 882 -33.75 36.23 -16.20
N LYS A 883 -32.96 37.23 -16.60
CA LYS A 883 -33.28 38.65 -16.37
C LYS A 883 -34.44 39.16 -17.23
N ALA A 884 -34.72 38.52 -18.37
CA ALA A 884 -35.83 38.87 -19.24
C ALA A 884 -37.17 38.27 -18.77
N VAL A 885 -37.16 37.44 -17.73
CA VAL A 885 -38.37 36.76 -17.23
C VAL A 885 -39.35 37.73 -16.57
N ALA A 886 -38.85 38.81 -15.94
CA ALA A 886 -39.69 39.85 -15.34
C ALA A 886 -40.57 40.57 -16.39
N GLU A 887 -40.00 40.89 -17.55
CA GLU A 887 -40.73 41.51 -18.67
C GLU A 887 -41.77 40.55 -19.26
N VAL A 888 -41.46 39.26 -19.33
CA VAL A 888 -42.39 38.24 -19.82
C VAL A 888 -43.49 37.93 -18.80
N ALA A 889 -43.19 37.99 -17.49
CA ALA A 889 -44.17 37.87 -16.42
C ALA A 889 -45.25 38.95 -16.55
N LYS A 890 -44.82 40.20 -16.79
CA LYS A 890 -45.71 41.35 -17.01
C LYS A 890 -46.56 41.18 -18.28
N ALA A 891 -45.99 40.63 -19.36
CA ALA A 891 -46.71 40.38 -20.61
C ALA A 891 -47.71 39.21 -20.54
N LEU A 892 -47.54 38.28 -19.59
CA LEU A 892 -48.42 37.12 -19.40
C LEU A 892 -49.39 37.28 -18.21
N GLY A 893 -49.39 38.44 -17.55
CA GLY A 893 -50.24 38.70 -16.38
C GLY A 893 -49.92 37.83 -15.17
N LYS A 894 -48.66 37.40 -15.00
CA LYS A 894 -48.22 36.56 -13.89
C LYS A 894 -47.30 37.29 -12.93
N SER A 895 -47.24 36.80 -11.69
CA SER A 895 -46.22 37.25 -10.74
C SER A 895 -44.80 36.89 -11.24
N GLU A 896 -43.82 37.73 -10.90
CA GLU A 896 -42.42 37.49 -11.31
C GLU A 896 -41.90 36.13 -10.79
N ASP A 897 -42.30 35.72 -9.58
CA ASP A 897 -41.89 34.45 -8.97
C ASP A 897 -42.49 33.23 -9.70
N GLU A 898 -43.76 33.30 -10.12
CA GLU A 898 -44.39 32.23 -10.91
C GLU A 898 -43.75 32.10 -12.29
N ALA A 899 -43.52 33.22 -12.97
CA ALA A 899 -42.86 33.24 -14.26
C ALA A 899 -41.40 32.73 -14.16
N LEU A 900 -40.69 33.07 -13.09
CA LEU A 900 -39.34 32.59 -12.81
C LEU A 900 -39.30 31.08 -12.54
N LYS A 901 -40.30 30.55 -11.84
CA LYS A 901 -40.46 29.11 -11.61
C LYS A 901 -40.72 28.36 -12.91
N LEU A 902 -41.64 28.86 -13.74
CA LEU A 902 -41.95 28.30 -15.07
C LEU A 902 -40.74 28.37 -16.02
N PHE A 903 -40.01 29.49 -16.04
CA PHE A 903 -38.79 29.64 -16.83
C PHE A 903 -37.71 28.61 -16.43
N ARG A 904 -37.47 28.42 -15.13
CA ARG A 904 -36.47 27.45 -14.64
C ARG A 904 -36.86 26.01 -15.00
N GLN A 905 -38.13 25.67 -14.85
CA GLN A 905 -38.65 24.36 -15.26
C GLN A 905 -38.50 24.13 -16.76
N GLY A 906 -38.82 25.14 -17.58
CA GLY A 906 -38.69 25.06 -19.03
C GLY A 906 -37.24 24.94 -19.51
N MET A 907 -36.33 25.75 -18.95
CA MET A 907 -34.90 25.67 -19.26
C MET A 907 -34.25 24.36 -18.82
N PHE A 908 -34.74 23.75 -17.74
CA PHE A 908 -34.29 22.44 -17.28
C PHE A 908 -34.66 21.33 -18.28
N LYS A 909 -35.93 21.25 -18.68
CA LYS A 909 -36.40 20.28 -19.67
C LYS A 909 -35.68 20.42 -21.03
N LEU A 910 -35.49 21.66 -21.50
CA LEU A 910 -34.72 21.95 -22.72
C LEU A 910 -33.27 21.46 -22.66
N ARG A 911 -32.59 21.66 -21.53
CA ARG A 911 -31.22 21.18 -21.34
C ARG A 911 -31.13 19.65 -21.27
N MET A 912 -32.16 18.99 -20.75
CA MET A 912 -32.23 17.54 -20.69
C MET A 912 -32.37 16.95 -22.10
N GLU A 913 -33.28 17.46 -22.92
CA GLU A 913 -33.44 17.00 -24.32
C GLU A 913 -32.20 17.30 -25.17
N TYR A 914 -31.63 18.50 -25.06
CA TYR A 914 -30.36 18.82 -25.73
C TYR A 914 -29.22 17.87 -25.28
N GLY A 915 -29.18 17.55 -23.99
CA GLY A 915 -28.21 16.59 -23.43
C GLY A 915 -28.41 15.17 -23.94
N LYS A 916 -29.66 14.74 -24.17
CA LYS A 916 -30.01 13.43 -24.72
C LYS A 916 -29.60 13.31 -26.18
N ALA A 917 -29.99 14.27 -27.02
CA ALA A 917 -29.60 14.33 -28.43
C ALA A 917 -28.08 14.41 -28.62
N ARG A 918 -27.37 15.13 -27.74
CA ARG A 918 -25.90 15.19 -27.76
C ARG A 918 -25.24 13.87 -27.36
N LYS A 919 -25.83 13.09 -26.45
CA LYS A 919 -25.31 11.76 -26.08
C LYS A 919 -25.51 10.75 -27.20
N GLU A 920 -26.64 10.82 -27.91
CA GLU A 920 -26.92 9.99 -29.09
C GLU A 920 -25.97 10.33 -30.25
N ALA A 921 -25.69 11.61 -30.51
CA ALA A 921 -24.76 12.06 -31.56
C ALA A 921 -23.25 11.85 -31.26
N VAL A 922 -22.89 11.51 -30.03
CA VAL A 922 -21.50 11.17 -29.62
C VAL A 922 -21.34 9.64 -29.47
N GLY A 923 -22.45 8.89 -29.53
CA GLY A 923 -22.48 7.42 -29.50
C GLY A 923 -22.53 6.75 -30.88
N ALA A 924 -22.85 7.50 -31.94
CA ALA A 924 -22.58 7.15 -33.34
C ALA A 924 -21.23 7.72 -33.77
#